data_AF-A0A284S9R8-F1
#
_entry.id   AF-A0A284S9R8-F1
#
_cell.length_a   1.000
_cell.length_b   1.000
_cell.length_c   1.000
_cell.angle_alpha   90.00
_cell.angle_beta   90.00
_cell.angle_gamma   90.00
#
_symmetry.space_group_name_H-M   'P 1'
#
loop_
_entity.id
_entity.type
_entity.pdbx_description
1 polymer ?
#
loop_
_entity_poly.entity_id
_entity_poly.type
_entity_poly.pdbx_seq_one_letter_code
_entity_poly.pdbx_strand_id
1 'polypeptide(L)'
;MSKVSAYEFYHTLARLTDNSGMHAPPDRYQAFLRVLREWRHIHALKRFGRGHEPEGIQGTKQGELALRCPACPQRSINLPPDWNQNLATCWLYRLFLAIDVNFRLRRLNVSSDRSDPGLNLGYAYFVDETAFRNHIDMFGKVIPEEEKSTCNNHDAVKLANSRGGHGAAATGVGAVVCGRHDMKRPLSVGDLQKGERYLNMDYFVLSTLTDDTPPDLVISYDIACQWHKNFFAQISEYPELLRPKQLERNILYLVPKFHLPAHILKCRDDFSFNFSAKVGRTDGEAPERGWAATNALAASTKEMGPGARRDTLDDHFGDYNWRKIITLAETLYGRLKEAVKARLEHVEEFIGYEDALQAEHSESVHSWRQIVLLWESDRTQPNPFSPTLRSVTENAVRLELARQEKIASAVEIRHDVSPSELIAQGLQLEEAQVRLQCDINALGSHSTDLQRTKVQAQDNHIQRKIEAWIEVQKIYMPRTTLLRTRDEDRRAVGTTVPPSKIPLYLPSAALRLNAIDLTTQSTVVDDEWRLCIAQANDTLAALRQRYGTKANTLFHRVEAKIAADVAKYQRIYKALSSMSVKLQRSEWQGILRPLKNEDVRGLDQYNELTSEGHRNLAWIWKTNLQGGDKGLQEGRQLLSRIRYYGFD
;
A
#
# COMPACT_ATOMS: atom_id res chain seq x y z
N MET A 1 -30.87 -8.73 7.62
CA MET A 1 -32.01 -8.42 6.72
C MET A 1 -31.81 -8.92 5.28
N SER A 2 -32.90 -9.25 4.57
CA SER A 2 -32.86 -9.59 3.13
C SER A 2 -32.45 -8.38 2.28
N LYS A 3 -31.70 -8.62 1.20
CA LYS A 3 -31.23 -7.58 0.26
C LYS A 3 -32.00 -7.57 -1.06
N VAL A 4 -33.06 -8.38 -1.14
CA VAL A 4 -33.97 -8.45 -2.29
C VAL A 4 -34.74 -7.13 -2.41
N SER A 5 -35.03 -6.70 -3.65
CA SER A 5 -35.81 -5.48 -3.86
C SER A 5 -37.26 -5.67 -3.38
N ALA A 6 -37.91 -4.59 -2.95
CA ALA A 6 -39.33 -4.63 -2.58
C ALA A 6 -40.20 -5.13 -3.75
N TYR A 7 -39.82 -4.80 -4.98
CA TYR A 7 -40.47 -5.25 -6.21
C TYR A 7 -40.46 -6.77 -6.33
N GLU A 8 -39.28 -7.40 -6.27
CA GLU A 8 -39.14 -8.86 -6.37
C GLU A 8 -39.91 -9.58 -5.26
N PHE A 9 -39.84 -9.05 -4.03
CA PHE A 9 -40.58 -9.62 -2.90
C PHE A 9 -42.10 -9.53 -3.10
N TYR A 10 -42.61 -8.36 -3.50
CA TYR A 10 -44.02 -8.15 -3.74
C TYR A 10 -44.54 -9.02 -4.90
N HIS A 11 -43.82 -9.07 -6.02
CA HIS A 11 -44.22 -9.91 -7.16
C HIS A 11 -44.09 -11.40 -6.88
N THR A 12 -43.19 -11.81 -5.99
CA THR A 12 -43.18 -13.18 -5.47
C THR A 12 -44.46 -13.49 -4.71
N LEU A 13 -44.91 -12.60 -3.81
CA LEU A 13 -46.19 -12.77 -3.11
C LEU A 13 -47.38 -12.80 -4.08
N ALA A 14 -47.39 -11.92 -5.09
CA ALA A 14 -48.44 -11.90 -6.11
C ALA A 14 -48.50 -13.22 -6.89
N ARG A 15 -47.35 -13.76 -7.32
CA ARG A 15 -47.26 -15.06 -8.02
C ARG A 15 -47.62 -16.25 -7.15
N LEU A 16 -47.27 -16.22 -5.85
CA LEU A 16 -47.69 -17.24 -4.90
C LEU A 16 -49.22 -17.23 -4.68
N THR A 17 -49.85 -16.07 -4.89
CA THR A 17 -51.31 -15.91 -4.78
C THR A 17 -52.02 -16.39 -6.05
N ASP A 18 -51.56 -15.95 -7.22
CA ASP A 18 -51.99 -16.47 -8.52
C ASP A 18 -50.81 -16.53 -9.51
N ASN A 19 -50.36 -17.75 -9.79
CA ASN A 19 -49.27 -18.00 -10.74
C ASN A 19 -49.78 -18.20 -12.18
N SER A 20 -51.10 -18.27 -12.39
CA SER A 20 -51.70 -18.46 -13.72
C SER A 20 -51.91 -17.15 -14.47
N GLY A 21 -51.97 -16.03 -13.76
CA GLY A 21 -52.30 -14.71 -14.31
C GLY A 21 -53.78 -14.56 -14.70
N MET A 22 -54.62 -15.58 -14.46
CA MET A 22 -56.05 -15.55 -14.79
C MET A 22 -56.86 -14.70 -13.81
N HIS A 23 -56.38 -14.56 -12.57
CA HIS A 23 -57.01 -13.80 -11.50
C HIS A 23 -55.97 -12.96 -10.76
N ALA A 24 -55.26 -12.10 -11.52
CA ALA A 24 -54.21 -11.26 -10.98
C ALA A 24 -54.70 -10.45 -9.76
N PRO A 25 -54.01 -10.53 -8.61
CA PRO A 25 -54.41 -9.78 -7.43
C PRO A 25 -54.29 -8.26 -7.69
N PRO A 26 -55.11 -7.43 -7.02
CA PRO A 26 -55.01 -5.98 -7.15
C PRO A 26 -53.59 -5.47 -6.86
N ASP A 27 -53.10 -4.50 -7.63
CA ASP A 27 -51.79 -3.92 -7.38
C ASP A 27 -51.81 -3.08 -6.08
N ARG A 28 -51.05 -3.56 -5.10
CA ARG A 28 -50.82 -2.95 -3.79
C ARG A 28 -49.35 -2.58 -3.59
N TYR A 29 -48.52 -2.56 -4.63
CA TYR A 29 -47.09 -2.32 -4.51
C TYR A 29 -46.77 -0.98 -3.82
N GLN A 30 -47.46 0.10 -4.21
CA GLN A 30 -47.27 1.42 -3.58
C GLN A 30 -47.66 1.44 -2.10
N ALA A 31 -48.76 0.75 -1.75
CA ALA A 31 -49.16 0.60 -0.35
C ALA A 31 -48.15 -0.24 0.44
N PHE A 32 -47.64 -1.32 -0.17
CA PHE A 32 -46.59 -2.17 0.40
C PHE A 32 -45.31 -1.39 0.71
N LEU A 33 -44.84 -0.55 -0.23
CA LEU A 33 -43.69 0.33 -0.01
C LEU A 33 -43.88 1.28 1.18
N ARG A 34 -45.07 1.89 1.29
CA ARG A 34 -45.40 2.80 2.39
C ARG A 34 -45.42 2.07 3.73
N VAL A 35 -46.11 0.93 3.81
CA VAL A 35 -46.19 0.10 5.02
C VAL A 35 -44.80 -0.36 5.46
N LEU A 36 -43.96 -0.83 4.52
CA LEU A 36 -42.59 -1.24 4.83
C LEU A 36 -41.77 -0.10 5.45
N ARG A 37 -41.92 1.11 4.90
CA ARG A 37 -41.19 2.31 5.33
C ARG A 37 -41.63 2.75 6.73
N GLU A 38 -42.93 2.85 6.96
CA GLU A 38 -43.50 3.18 8.28
C GLU A 38 -43.13 2.13 9.32
N TRP A 39 -43.23 0.84 8.97
CA TRP A 39 -42.89 -0.28 9.85
C TRP A 39 -41.43 -0.20 10.31
N ARG A 40 -40.49 0.03 9.39
CA ARG A 40 -39.05 0.18 9.72
C ARG A 40 -38.81 1.31 10.72
N HIS A 41 -39.38 2.48 10.44
CA HIS A 41 -39.21 3.66 11.29
C HIS A 41 -39.82 3.46 12.69
N ILE A 42 -41.06 2.96 12.78
CA ILE A 42 -41.72 2.66 14.06
C ILE A 42 -40.93 1.61 14.84
N HIS A 43 -40.41 0.57 14.17
CA HIS A 43 -39.57 -0.43 14.81
C HIS A 43 -38.26 0.14 15.35
N ALA A 44 -37.61 1.06 14.63
CA ALA A 44 -36.44 1.77 15.13
C ALA A 44 -36.80 2.55 16.41
N LEU A 45 -37.83 3.38 16.38
CA LEU A 45 -38.31 4.14 17.54
C LEU A 45 -38.64 3.25 18.74
N LYS A 46 -39.31 2.11 18.50
CA LYS A 46 -39.63 1.12 19.53
C LYS A 46 -38.37 0.49 20.15
N ARG A 47 -37.39 0.12 19.33
CA ARG A 47 -36.12 -0.48 19.81
C ARG A 47 -35.36 0.44 20.75
N PHE A 48 -35.40 1.75 20.47
CA PHE A 48 -34.75 2.77 21.30
C PHE A 48 -35.67 3.36 22.38
N GLY A 49 -36.85 2.75 22.61
CA GLY A 49 -37.74 3.15 23.70
C GLY A 49 -38.31 4.57 23.59
N ARG A 50 -38.29 5.20 22.40
CA ARG A 50 -38.63 6.63 22.25
C ARG A 50 -40.04 7.01 22.69
N GLY A 51 -40.96 6.04 22.71
CA GLY A 51 -42.32 6.24 23.24
C GLY A 51 -42.39 6.40 24.77
N HIS A 52 -41.32 6.08 25.49
CA HIS A 52 -41.23 6.21 26.96
C HIS A 52 -40.52 7.49 27.40
N GLU A 53 -39.92 8.24 26.47
CA GLU A 53 -39.27 9.52 26.77
C GLU A 53 -40.32 10.61 27.04
N PRO A 54 -40.05 11.57 27.95
CA PRO A 54 -41.02 12.64 28.29
C PRO A 54 -41.49 13.47 27.09
N GLU A 55 -40.60 13.71 26.12
CA GLU A 55 -40.89 14.44 24.87
C GLU A 55 -41.40 13.51 23.75
N GLY A 56 -41.54 12.21 24.04
CA GLY A 56 -41.95 11.17 23.11
C GLY A 56 -41.05 11.06 21.87
N ILE A 57 -41.66 10.64 20.75
CA ILE A 57 -40.98 10.51 19.46
C ILE A 57 -40.46 11.87 18.96
N GLN A 58 -41.18 12.97 19.22
CA GLN A 58 -40.83 14.31 18.74
C GLN A 58 -39.53 14.85 19.37
N GLY A 59 -39.20 14.41 20.59
CA GLY A 59 -37.93 14.75 21.24
C GLY A 59 -36.74 13.88 20.83
N THR A 60 -36.86 13.04 19.78
CA THR A 60 -35.74 12.22 19.31
C THR A 60 -34.66 13.11 18.70
N LYS A 61 -33.47 13.09 19.30
CA LYS A 61 -32.34 13.92 18.86
C LYS A 61 -31.55 13.21 17.75
N GLN A 62 -30.73 13.99 17.07
CA GLN A 62 -29.84 13.50 16.02
C GLN A 62 -28.95 12.35 16.55
N GLY A 63 -28.88 11.26 15.79
CA GLY A 63 -28.07 10.08 16.12
C GLY A 63 -28.59 9.17 17.26
N GLU A 64 -29.71 9.47 17.92
CA GLU A 64 -30.22 8.68 19.06
C GLU A 64 -30.74 7.28 18.69
N LEU A 65 -31.09 7.05 17.42
CA LEU A 65 -31.53 5.76 16.88
C LEU A 65 -30.38 4.93 16.26
N ALA A 66 -29.12 5.33 16.48
CA ALA A 66 -27.96 4.58 16.00
C ALA A 66 -27.41 3.64 17.09
N LEU A 67 -27.27 2.35 16.76
CA LEU A 67 -26.60 1.38 17.63
C LEU A 67 -25.10 1.69 17.68
N ARG A 68 -24.60 2.12 18.85
CA ARG A 68 -23.20 2.44 19.11
C ARG A 68 -22.37 1.19 19.35
N CYS A 69 -21.08 1.25 19.04
CA CYS A 69 -20.16 0.14 19.32
C CYS A 69 -19.87 0.03 20.82
N PRO A 70 -20.24 -1.08 21.49
CA PRO A 70 -20.07 -1.20 22.94
C PRO A 70 -18.61 -1.35 23.37
N ALA A 71 -17.71 -1.72 22.46
CA ALA A 71 -16.27 -1.77 22.71
C ALA A 71 -15.52 -0.47 22.36
N CYS A 72 -16.18 0.51 21.74
CA CYS A 72 -15.59 1.84 21.59
C CYS A 72 -15.64 2.59 22.93
N PRO A 73 -14.64 3.44 23.22
CA PRO A 73 -14.61 4.24 24.44
C PRO A 73 -15.80 5.22 24.49
N GLN A 74 -16.55 5.17 25.60
CA GLN A 74 -17.73 5.98 25.89
C GLN A 74 -17.65 6.45 27.35
N ARG A 75 -17.34 7.74 27.55
CA ARG A 75 -16.90 8.29 28.84
C ARG A 75 -17.85 8.03 30.00
N SER A 76 -19.16 8.08 29.76
CA SER A 76 -20.19 7.88 30.78
C SER A 76 -20.71 6.44 30.88
N ILE A 77 -20.18 5.50 30.09
CA ILE A 77 -20.75 4.15 29.96
C ILE A 77 -19.71 3.07 30.30
N ASN A 78 -18.55 3.09 29.66
CA ASN A 78 -17.58 1.99 29.73
C ASN A 78 -16.14 2.43 30.00
N LEU A 79 -15.92 3.69 30.40
CA LEU A 79 -14.62 4.17 30.85
C LEU A 79 -14.57 4.26 32.38
N PRO A 80 -13.45 3.85 33.03
CA PRO A 80 -13.25 4.05 34.47
C PRO A 80 -13.26 5.55 34.84
N PRO A 81 -13.69 5.98 36.04
CA PRO A 81 -13.75 7.41 36.39
C PRO A 81 -12.43 8.19 36.26
N ASP A 82 -11.29 7.50 36.40
CA ASP A 82 -9.92 8.02 36.34
C ASP A 82 -9.22 7.76 34.98
N TRP A 83 -9.97 7.36 33.95
CA TRP A 83 -9.45 6.97 32.63
C TRP A 83 -8.51 7.99 31.97
N ASN A 84 -8.66 9.27 32.30
CA ASN A 84 -7.90 10.39 31.75
C ASN A 84 -6.77 10.90 32.66
N GLN A 85 -6.56 10.33 33.85
CA GLN A 85 -5.55 10.79 34.80
C GLN A 85 -4.15 10.24 34.50
N ASN A 86 -4.07 9.00 34.01
CA ASN A 86 -2.80 8.34 33.70
C ASN A 86 -2.45 8.47 32.21
N LEU A 87 -1.56 9.43 31.89
CA LEU A 87 -1.07 9.66 30.53
C LEU A 87 -0.29 8.46 29.95
N ALA A 88 0.24 7.56 30.78
CA ALA A 88 0.93 6.37 30.30
C ALA A 88 -0.03 5.34 29.70
N THR A 89 -1.29 5.31 30.14
CA THR A 89 -2.31 4.32 29.74
C THR A 89 -3.49 4.94 29.00
N CYS A 90 -3.55 6.27 28.85
CA CYS A 90 -4.66 6.96 28.17
C CYS A 90 -4.89 6.46 26.73
N TRP A 91 -3.85 5.94 26.09
CA TRP A 91 -3.90 5.35 24.74
C TRP A 91 -4.83 4.14 24.62
N LEU A 92 -5.13 3.44 25.72
CA LEU A 92 -6.10 2.34 25.75
C LEU A 92 -7.51 2.82 25.41
N TYR A 93 -7.81 4.09 25.67
CA TYR A 93 -9.12 4.71 25.47
C TYR A 93 -9.20 5.56 24.20
N ARG A 94 -8.23 5.38 23.28
CA ARG A 94 -8.26 6.02 21.95
C ARG A 94 -9.45 5.55 21.13
N LEU A 95 -10.10 6.50 20.46
CA LEU A 95 -11.15 6.19 19.50
C LEU A 95 -10.58 6.02 18.09
N PHE A 96 -10.84 4.85 17.50
CA PHE A 96 -10.40 4.52 16.14
C PHE A 96 -11.53 4.79 15.15
N LEU A 97 -11.30 5.74 14.25
CA LEU A 97 -12.19 6.09 13.16
C LEU A 97 -11.57 5.64 11.84
N ALA A 98 -12.37 5.05 10.97
CA ALA A 98 -11.99 4.76 9.59
C ALA A 98 -12.96 5.45 8.64
N ILE A 99 -12.42 6.09 7.62
CA ILE A 99 -13.12 6.94 6.67
C ILE A 99 -12.99 6.34 5.29
N ASP A 100 -14.10 6.25 4.56
CA ASP A 100 -14.10 5.77 3.18
C ASP A 100 -15.40 6.16 2.44
N VAL A 101 -15.38 6.00 1.12
CA VAL A 101 -16.49 6.27 0.21
C VAL A 101 -16.85 5.06 -0.63
N ASN A 102 -18.16 4.79 -0.69
CA ASN A 102 -18.73 3.77 -1.55
C ASN A 102 -19.46 4.37 -2.77
N PHE A 103 -18.79 4.34 -3.93
CA PHE A 103 -19.36 4.79 -5.21
C PHE A 103 -20.35 3.81 -5.85
N ARG A 104 -20.47 2.57 -5.35
CA ARG A 104 -21.50 1.63 -5.84
C ARG A 104 -22.89 2.05 -5.37
N LEU A 105 -23.00 2.71 -4.22
CA LEU A 105 -24.25 3.23 -3.66
C LEU A 105 -24.70 4.55 -4.34
N ARG A 106 -24.65 4.61 -5.67
CA ARG A 106 -25.15 5.74 -6.46
C ARG A 106 -26.68 5.82 -6.41
N ARG A 107 -27.25 7.04 -6.40
CA ARG A 107 -28.69 7.29 -6.56
C ARG A 107 -28.97 8.10 -7.82
N LEU A 108 -29.98 7.70 -8.60
CA LEU A 108 -30.46 8.47 -9.75
C LEU A 108 -31.33 9.66 -9.32
N ASN A 109 -31.38 10.67 -10.18
CA ASN A 109 -32.19 11.86 -9.96
C ASN A 109 -33.65 11.64 -10.40
N VAL A 110 -34.38 10.81 -9.66
CA VAL A 110 -35.75 10.37 -10.00
C VAL A 110 -36.85 11.01 -9.13
N SER A 111 -36.48 11.69 -8.04
CA SER A 111 -37.42 12.30 -7.08
C SER A 111 -36.73 13.39 -6.24
N SER A 112 -37.51 14.08 -5.40
CA SER A 112 -37.08 15.15 -4.50
C SER A 112 -37.50 14.88 -3.05
N ASP A 113 -36.84 15.53 -2.08
CA ASP A 113 -37.21 15.46 -0.66
C ASP A 113 -38.63 15.96 -0.38
N ARG A 114 -39.20 16.82 -1.23
CA ARG A 114 -40.60 17.24 -1.12
C ARG A 114 -41.57 16.09 -1.46
N SER A 115 -41.22 15.29 -2.45
CA SER A 115 -42.07 14.19 -2.94
C SER A 115 -41.85 12.88 -2.18
N ASP A 116 -40.63 12.67 -1.68
CA ASP A 116 -40.25 11.52 -0.85
C ASP A 116 -39.37 12.01 0.33
N PRO A 117 -39.99 12.67 1.33
CA PRO A 117 -39.29 13.16 2.53
C PRO A 117 -38.83 11.97 3.35
N GLY A 118 -37.68 12.03 4.04
CA GLY A 118 -37.21 11.00 4.98
C GLY A 118 -38.06 10.91 6.26
N LEU A 119 -38.10 9.75 6.92
CA LEU A 119 -38.74 9.61 8.24
C LEU A 119 -37.72 9.75 9.37
N ASN A 120 -36.49 9.27 9.16
CA ASN A 120 -35.46 9.34 10.18
C ASN A 120 -34.80 10.72 10.30
N LEU A 121 -34.81 11.61 9.30
CA LEU A 121 -34.33 13.01 9.38
C LEU A 121 -33.06 13.25 10.26
N GLY A 122 -32.05 12.38 10.15
CA GLY A 122 -30.82 12.49 10.96
C GLY A 122 -30.86 11.83 12.35
N TYR A 123 -31.90 11.07 12.71
CA TYR A 123 -32.00 10.39 14.00
C TYR A 123 -31.05 9.18 14.12
N ALA A 124 -30.43 8.69 13.04
CA ALA A 124 -29.63 7.46 13.03
C ALA A 124 -28.21 7.65 12.46
N TYR A 125 -27.86 6.94 11.38
CA TYR A 125 -26.50 6.92 10.83
C TYR A 125 -26.30 8.02 9.80
N PHE A 126 -27.29 8.26 8.95
CA PHE A 126 -27.28 9.40 8.05
C PHE A 126 -27.29 10.71 8.84
N VAL A 127 -26.49 11.68 8.38
CA VAL A 127 -26.58 13.06 8.85
C VAL A 127 -27.90 13.69 8.43
N ASP A 128 -28.31 14.76 9.12
CA ASP A 128 -29.41 15.59 8.64
C ASP A 128 -29.05 16.25 7.30
N GLU A 129 -29.82 15.93 6.25
CA GLU A 129 -29.52 16.36 4.89
C GLU A 129 -29.70 17.86 4.70
N THR A 130 -30.65 18.48 5.39
CA THR A 130 -30.88 19.92 5.26
C THR A 130 -29.69 20.69 5.84
N ALA A 131 -29.24 20.35 7.05
CA ALA A 131 -28.05 20.91 7.66
C ALA A 131 -26.79 20.63 6.81
N PHE A 132 -26.66 19.41 6.28
CA PHE A 132 -25.52 19.03 5.45
C PHE A 132 -25.48 19.81 4.12
N ARG A 133 -26.62 20.00 3.46
CA ARG A 133 -26.70 20.81 2.23
C ARG A 133 -26.36 22.26 2.48
N ASN A 134 -26.88 22.84 3.56
CA ASN A 134 -26.56 24.20 3.96
C ASN A 134 -25.06 24.36 4.21
N HIS A 135 -24.41 23.37 4.86
CA HIS A 135 -22.97 23.34 5.04
C HIS A 135 -22.23 23.32 3.69
N ILE A 136 -22.63 22.45 2.77
CA ILE A 136 -22.03 22.38 1.44
C ILE A 136 -22.16 23.70 0.67
N ASP A 137 -23.35 24.30 0.69
CA ASP A 137 -23.64 25.53 -0.07
C ASP A 137 -22.90 26.74 0.52
N MET A 138 -22.77 26.79 1.85
CA MET A 138 -22.07 27.86 2.56
C MET A 138 -20.56 27.79 2.36
N PHE A 139 -19.96 26.61 2.54
CA PHE A 139 -18.50 26.48 2.57
C PHE A 139 -17.89 26.00 1.25
N GLY A 140 -18.70 25.49 0.32
CA GLY A 140 -18.22 24.99 -0.97
C GLY A 140 -17.62 26.06 -1.90
N LYS A 141 -17.83 27.35 -1.60
CA LYS A 141 -17.16 28.48 -2.28
C LYS A 141 -15.97 29.03 -1.50
N VAL A 142 -15.93 28.80 -0.19
CA VAL A 142 -14.91 29.32 0.72
C VAL A 142 -13.71 28.38 0.75
N ILE A 143 -13.96 27.07 0.77
CA ILE A 143 -12.94 26.05 0.75
C ILE A 143 -12.58 25.75 -0.72
N PRO A 144 -11.31 25.96 -1.12
CA PRO A 144 -10.89 25.78 -2.50
C PRO A 144 -11.06 24.32 -2.95
N GLU A 145 -11.21 24.12 -4.27
CA GLU A 145 -11.15 22.79 -4.86
C GLU A 145 -9.80 22.12 -4.54
N GLU A 146 -9.85 20.82 -4.33
CA GLU A 146 -8.74 20.03 -3.81
C GLU A 146 -7.47 20.18 -4.64
N GLU A 147 -6.35 20.37 -3.93
CA GLU A 147 -5.04 20.38 -4.57
C GLU A 147 -4.74 19.03 -5.23
N LYS A 148 -4.03 19.09 -6.37
CA LYS A 148 -3.62 17.87 -7.07
C LYS A 148 -2.77 17.02 -6.13
N SER A 149 -3.16 15.76 -5.98
CA SER A 149 -2.42 14.73 -5.22
C SER A 149 -0.91 14.84 -5.47
N THR A 150 -0.16 15.12 -4.40
CA THR A 150 1.32 15.07 -4.37
C THR A 150 1.85 13.68 -4.06
N CYS A 151 0.97 12.74 -3.70
CA CYS A 151 1.24 11.30 -3.65
C CYS A 151 1.09 10.73 -5.08
N ASN A 152 1.51 9.49 -5.32
CA ASN A 152 1.41 8.79 -6.61
C ASN A 152 0.06 9.04 -7.30
N ASN A 153 -0.01 8.90 -8.64
CA ASN A 153 -1.26 9.00 -9.39
C ASN A 153 -2.29 7.96 -8.89
N HIS A 154 -3.04 8.30 -7.84
CA HIS A 154 -4.30 7.66 -7.50
C HIS A 154 -5.29 8.07 -8.57
N ASP A 155 -5.22 7.39 -9.72
CA ASP A 155 -6.16 7.59 -10.82
C ASP A 155 -7.60 7.38 -10.34
N ALA A 156 -7.81 6.58 -9.29
CA ALA A 156 -9.12 6.35 -8.65
C ALA A 156 -9.76 7.63 -8.07
N VAL A 157 -9.01 8.43 -7.29
CA VAL A 157 -9.51 9.69 -6.70
C VAL A 157 -9.74 10.74 -7.79
N LYS A 158 -8.83 10.82 -8.76
CA LYS A 158 -8.95 11.73 -9.93
C LYS A 158 -10.15 11.37 -10.82
N LEU A 159 -10.46 10.09 -11.01
CA LEU A 159 -11.62 9.66 -11.80
C LEU A 159 -12.95 9.87 -11.05
N ALA A 160 -12.95 9.68 -9.72
CA ALA A 160 -14.10 9.92 -8.86
C ALA A 160 -14.50 11.41 -8.81
N ASN A 161 -13.51 12.31 -8.73
CA ASN A 161 -13.75 13.75 -8.64
C ASN A 161 -14.04 14.41 -10.00
N SER A 162 -13.71 13.76 -11.13
CA SER A 162 -13.88 14.32 -12.48
C SER A 162 -15.24 14.02 -13.12
N ARG A 163 -15.99 13.01 -12.65
CA ARG A 163 -17.30 12.66 -13.23
C ARG A 163 -18.45 13.02 -12.29
N GLY A 164 -18.94 14.25 -12.40
CA GLY A 164 -20.32 14.53 -12.00
C GLY A 164 -21.24 13.62 -12.82
N GLY A 165 -21.94 12.70 -12.15
CA GLY A 165 -22.77 11.73 -12.85
C GLY A 165 -23.97 12.42 -13.47
N HIS A 166 -23.98 12.65 -14.79
CA HIS A 166 -25.21 13.06 -15.48
C HIS A 166 -26.34 12.08 -15.12
N GLY A 167 -27.45 12.62 -14.61
CA GLY A 167 -28.60 11.86 -14.10
C GLY A 167 -28.45 11.23 -12.71
N ALA A 168 -27.33 11.46 -11.98
CA ALA A 168 -27.19 11.09 -10.57
C ALA A 168 -27.60 12.25 -9.66
N ALA A 169 -28.33 11.95 -8.58
CA ALA A 169 -28.52 12.90 -7.48
C ALA A 169 -27.56 12.65 -6.31
N ALA A 170 -27.01 11.44 -6.20
CA ALA A 170 -25.87 11.12 -5.34
C ALA A 170 -24.90 10.22 -6.11
N THR A 171 -23.61 10.57 -6.15
CA THR A 171 -22.56 9.79 -6.85
C THR A 171 -22.06 8.61 -6.02
N GLY A 172 -22.32 8.60 -4.72
CA GLY A 172 -21.91 7.57 -3.77
C GLY A 172 -22.34 7.94 -2.36
N VAL A 173 -21.86 7.17 -1.39
CA VAL A 173 -22.07 7.40 0.05
C VAL A 173 -20.72 7.44 0.75
N GLY A 174 -20.45 8.51 1.49
CA GLY A 174 -19.30 8.56 2.39
C GLY A 174 -19.70 8.11 3.78
N ALA A 175 -18.77 7.47 4.51
CA ALA A 175 -19.00 7.17 5.91
C ALA A 175 -17.75 7.21 6.79
N VAL A 176 -17.99 7.49 8.06
CA VAL A 176 -17.05 7.27 9.16
C VAL A 176 -17.53 6.08 9.98
N VAL A 177 -16.65 5.13 10.25
CA VAL A 177 -16.96 3.90 11.01
C VAL A 177 -15.97 3.69 12.15
N CYS A 178 -16.31 2.82 13.09
CA CYS A 178 -15.37 2.28 14.06
C CYS A 178 -14.29 1.46 13.33
N GLY A 179 -13.04 1.92 13.38
CA GLY A 179 -11.91 1.29 12.69
C GLY A 179 -11.51 -0.09 13.22
N ARG A 180 -11.97 -0.49 14.42
CA ARG A 180 -11.64 -1.78 15.06
C ARG A 180 -12.74 -2.85 14.98
N HIS A 181 -14.00 -2.41 14.92
CA HIS A 181 -15.18 -3.28 15.05
C HIS A 181 -16.16 -3.18 13.88
N ASP A 182 -15.83 -2.38 12.85
CA ASP A 182 -16.57 -2.21 11.59
C ASP A 182 -17.99 -1.65 11.73
N MET A 183 -18.32 -1.00 12.84
CA MET A 183 -19.66 -0.44 13.09
C MET A 183 -19.79 1.00 12.61
N LYS A 184 -20.90 1.34 11.96
CA LYS A 184 -21.20 2.73 11.55
C LYS A 184 -21.44 3.55 12.81
N ARG A 185 -20.95 4.79 12.84
CA ARG A 185 -21.18 5.68 13.98
C ARG A 185 -22.48 6.48 13.80
N PRO A 186 -23.04 7.05 14.87
CA PRO A 186 -24.12 8.03 14.74
C PRO A 186 -23.67 9.21 13.87
N LEU A 187 -24.59 9.71 13.03
CA LEU A 187 -24.36 10.90 12.18
C LEU A 187 -23.08 10.84 11.35
N SER A 188 -22.75 9.66 10.84
CA SER A 188 -21.46 9.39 10.25
C SER A 188 -21.53 9.12 8.75
N VAL A 189 -22.72 9.12 8.17
CA VAL A 189 -22.97 8.72 6.78
C VAL A 189 -23.68 9.85 6.02
N GLY A 190 -23.33 10.06 4.76
CA GLY A 190 -24.05 11.01 3.91
C GLY A 190 -23.86 10.78 2.42
N ASP A 191 -24.79 11.35 1.65
CA ASP A 191 -24.76 11.26 0.19
C ASP A 191 -23.75 12.24 -0.42
N LEU A 192 -23.01 11.76 -1.41
CA LEU A 192 -22.01 12.58 -2.11
C LEU A 192 -22.61 13.19 -3.36
N GLN A 193 -22.38 14.49 -3.55
CA GLN A 193 -22.92 15.24 -4.70
C GLN A 193 -22.05 15.07 -5.94
N LYS A 194 -20.72 15.03 -5.73
CA LYS A 194 -19.72 14.88 -6.77
C LYS A 194 -18.43 14.38 -6.11
N GLY A 195 -18.01 13.18 -6.48
CA GLY A 195 -16.75 12.61 -6.00
C GLY A 195 -16.65 12.54 -4.47
N GLU A 196 -15.43 12.37 -4.00
CA GLU A 196 -15.07 12.37 -2.59
C GLU A 196 -14.44 13.71 -2.24
N ARG A 197 -15.29 14.69 -1.90
CA ARG A 197 -14.82 16.03 -1.52
C ARG A 197 -14.44 16.08 -0.05
N TYR A 198 -13.34 16.76 0.28
CA TYR A 198 -12.92 16.97 1.68
C TYR A 198 -14.04 17.57 2.52
N LEU A 199 -14.72 18.60 2.00
CA LEU A 199 -15.91 19.22 2.60
C LEU A 199 -16.97 18.21 3.05
N ASN A 200 -17.22 17.17 2.26
CA ASN A 200 -18.18 16.12 2.62
C ASN A 200 -17.65 15.28 3.78
N MET A 201 -16.40 14.84 3.70
CA MET A 201 -15.78 13.96 4.69
C MET A 201 -15.53 14.69 6.02
N ASP A 202 -15.15 15.96 5.98
CA ASP A 202 -15.01 16.85 7.14
C ASP A 202 -16.31 16.88 7.93
N TYR A 203 -17.43 17.14 7.25
CA TYR A 203 -18.74 17.18 7.89
C TYR A 203 -19.11 15.86 8.56
N PHE A 204 -18.81 14.71 7.96
CA PHE A 204 -19.12 13.40 8.55
C PHE A 204 -18.23 13.09 9.76
N VAL A 205 -16.94 13.45 9.70
CA VAL A 205 -16.00 13.32 10.82
C VAL A 205 -16.44 14.21 11.97
N LEU A 206 -16.72 15.49 11.70
CA LEU A 206 -17.14 16.45 12.71
C LEU A 206 -18.48 16.08 13.34
N SER A 207 -19.48 15.71 12.52
CA SER A 207 -20.79 15.27 13.00
C SER A 207 -20.69 14.12 14.00
N THR A 208 -19.83 13.13 13.74
CA THR A 208 -19.68 11.99 14.66
C THR A 208 -18.80 12.30 15.89
N LEU A 209 -18.06 13.41 15.86
CA LEU A 209 -17.28 13.90 17.00
C LEU A 209 -18.07 14.86 17.90
N THR A 210 -19.28 15.29 17.51
CA THR A 210 -20.18 16.04 18.40
C THR A 210 -20.63 15.22 19.62
N ASP A 211 -20.69 13.89 19.47
CA ASP A 211 -20.86 12.95 20.57
C ASP A 211 -19.72 13.06 21.60
N ASP A 212 -20.00 12.67 22.85
CA ASP A 212 -19.00 12.65 23.92
C ASP A 212 -17.88 11.61 23.67
N THR A 213 -16.88 12.05 22.91
CA THR A 213 -15.77 11.23 22.38
C THR A 213 -14.47 11.54 23.11
N PRO A 214 -13.57 10.56 23.31
CA PRO A 214 -12.25 10.81 23.90
C PRO A 214 -11.42 11.86 23.14
N PRO A 215 -10.47 12.52 23.82
CA PRO A 215 -9.61 13.52 23.20
C PRO A 215 -8.65 12.92 22.18
N ASP A 216 -8.20 11.68 22.41
CA ASP A 216 -7.21 11.01 21.56
C ASP A 216 -7.88 10.16 20.49
N LEU A 217 -7.52 10.42 19.23
CA LEU A 217 -8.12 9.77 18.06
C LEU A 217 -7.04 9.09 17.21
N VAL A 218 -7.43 8.00 16.56
CA VAL A 218 -6.71 7.45 15.42
C VAL A 218 -7.66 7.49 14.22
N ILE A 219 -7.30 8.22 13.18
CA ILE A 219 -8.10 8.36 11.96
C ILE A 219 -7.39 7.64 10.82
N SER A 220 -8.04 6.61 10.30
CA SER A 220 -7.63 5.87 9.12
C SER A 220 -8.37 6.39 7.91
N TYR A 221 -7.65 6.78 6.86
CA TYR A 221 -8.25 7.22 5.61
C TYR A 221 -7.30 6.95 4.44
N ASP A 222 -7.80 6.51 3.30
CA ASP A 222 -7.01 6.22 2.09
C ASP A 222 -6.11 7.39 1.72
N ILE A 223 -6.64 8.60 1.80
CA ILE A 223 -5.90 9.83 1.51
C ILE A 223 -5.56 10.61 2.77
N ALA A 224 -5.45 9.94 3.93
CA ALA A 224 -5.06 10.57 5.20
C ALA A 224 -3.82 11.44 5.03
N CYS A 225 -2.81 10.96 4.30
CA CYS A 225 -1.56 11.67 4.03
C CYS A 225 -1.68 13.02 3.28
N GLN A 226 -2.85 13.30 2.71
CA GLN A 226 -3.17 14.55 2.02
C GLN A 226 -4.20 15.36 2.80
N TRP A 227 -5.31 14.70 3.15
CA TRP A 227 -6.45 15.31 3.81
C TRP A 227 -6.08 15.98 5.14
N HIS A 228 -5.31 15.31 6.00
CA HIS A 228 -5.00 15.85 7.34
C HIS A 228 -4.28 17.20 7.33
N LYS A 229 -3.47 17.48 6.30
CA LYS A 229 -2.61 18.67 6.23
C LYS A 229 -3.41 19.97 6.29
N ASN A 230 -4.60 19.96 5.69
CA ASN A 230 -5.46 21.13 5.60
C ASN A 230 -6.67 21.02 6.52
N PHE A 231 -6.88 19.89 7.20
CA PHE A 231 -8.08 19.65 7.99
C PHE A 231 -8.31 20.71 9.07
N PHE A 232 -7.33 20.98 9.94
CA PHE A 232 -7.49 21.99 11.00
C PHE A 232 -7.59 23.43 10.46
N ALA A 233 -6.93 23.73 9.34
CA ALA A 233 -7.08 25.02 8.66
C ALA A 233 -8.51 25.19 8.10
N GLN A 234 -9.06 24.15 7.46
CA GLN A 234 -10.41 24.16 6.89
C GLN A 234 -11.49 24.27 7.95
N ILE A 235 -11.42 23.48 9.03
CA ILE A 235 -12.44 23.52 10.08
C ILE A 235 -12.42 24.81 10.89
N SER A 236 -11.34 25.61 10.82
CA SER A 236 -11.29 26.93 11.44
C SER A 236 -12.25 27.94 10.79
N GLU A 237 -12.63 27.71 9.53
CA GLU A 237 -13.64 28.50 8.81
C GLU A 237 -15.08 28.07 9.17
N TYR A 238 -15.26 26.88 9.74
CA TYR A 238 -16.59 26.38 10.12
C TYR A 238 -17.10 27.05 11.40
N PRO A 239 -18.43 27.03 11.64
CA PRO A 239 -19.01 27.56 12.87
C PRO A 239 -18.47 26.80 14.08
N GLU A 240 -18.28 27.51 15.19
CA GLU A 240 -17.69 26.95 16.42
C GLU A 240 -18.39 25.67 16.90
N LEU A 241 -19.72 25.58 16.72
CA LEU A 241 -20.52 24.41 17.08
C LEU A 241 -20.11 23.12 16.35
N LEU A 242 -19.58 23.22 15.13
CA LEU A 242 -19.12 22.07 14.35
C LEU A 242 -17.63 21.76 14.56
N ARG A 243 -16.88 22.61 15.27
CA ARG A 243 -15.45 22.38 15.51
C ARG A 243 -15.25 21.27 16.55
N PRO A 244 -14.27 20.38 16.37
CA PRO A 244 -14.05 19.28 17.29
C PRO A 244 -13.44 19.82 18.59
N LYS A 245 -13.74 19.15 19.72
CA LYS A 245 -13.09 19.45 21.00
C LYS A 245 -11.65 18.93 21.05
N GLN A 246 -11.30 18.03 20.14
CA GLN A 246 -9.99 17.42 20.00
C GLN A 246 -8.99 18.39 19.39
N LEU A 247 -7.78 18.38 19.92
CA LEU A 247 -6.65 19.16 19.41
C LEU A 247 -5.90 18.33 18.38
N GLU A 248 -5.31 18.98 17.39
CA GLU A 248 -4.58 18.32 16.29
C GLU A 248 -3.52 17.33 16.79
N ARG A 249 -2.74 17.73 17.80
CA ARG A 249 -1.71 16.87 18.43
C ARG A 249 -2.24 15.56 19.03
N ASN A 250 -3.54 15.46 19.28
CA ASN A 250 -4.16 14.26 19.84
C ASN A 250 -4.67 13.30 18.75
N ILE A 251 -4.53 13.66 17.48
CA ILE A 251 -5.02 12.86 16.34
C ILE A 251 -3.85 12.21 15.61
N LEU A 252 -3.86 10.88 15.56
CA LEU A 252 -2.94 10.12 14.74
C LEU A 252 -3.61 9.76 13.41
N TYR A 253 -3.06 10.25 12.31
CA TYR A 253 -3.55 9.96 10.96
C TYR A 253 -2.77 8.80 10.33
N LEU A 254 -3.48 7.82 9.79
CA LEU A 254 -2.91 6.62 9.18
C LEU A 254 -3.63 6.26 7.88
N VAL A 255 -2.97 5.49 7.03
CA VAL A 255 -3.56 4.94 5.80
C VAL A 255 -3.81 3.44 6.00
N PRO A 256 -5.00 2.91 5.61
CA PRO A 256 -5.30 1.49 5.71
C PRO A 256 -4.24 0.61 5.04
N LYS A 257 -3.97 -0.57 5.61
CA LYS A 257 -2.84 -1.42 5.20
C LYS A 257 -2.91 -1.90 3.75
N PHE A 258 -4.11 -2.11 3.21
CA PHE A 258 -4.32 -2.53 1.83
C PHE A 258 -4.00 -1.40 0.84
N HIS A 259 -4.34 -0.16 1.21
CA HIS A 259 -4.15 1.02 0.37
C HIS A 259 -2.75 1.61 0.47
N LEU A 260 -2.09 1.49 1.63
CA LEU A 260 -0.76 2.04 1.92
C LEU A 260 0.29 1.76 0.80
N PRO A 261 0.41 0.56 0.20
CA PRO A 261 1.39 0.29 -0.85
C PRO A 261 1.22 1.13 -2.13
N ALA A 262 0.03 1.68 -2.39
CA ALA A 262 -0.21 2.57 -3.53
C ALA A 262 0.44 3.96 -3.35
N HIS A 263 0.81 4.31 -2.12
CA HIS A 263 1.40 5.60 -1.79
C HIS A 263 2.91 5.66 -2.07
N ILE A 264 3.44 6.88 -2.18
CA ILE A 264 4.89 7.11 -2.25
C ILE A 264 5.58 6.63 -0.97
N LEU A 265 6.88 6.33 -1.05
CA LEU A 265 7.65 5.77 0.07
C LEU A 265 7.51 6.58 1.38
N LYS A 266 7.62 7.92 1.29
CA LYS A 266 7.44 8.79 2.47
C LYS A 266 6.11 8.55 3.17
N CYS A 267 5.02 8.48 2.41
CA CYS A 267 3.68 8.22 2.97
C CYS A 267 3.57 6.79 3.53
N ARG A 268 4.21 5.82 2.88
CA ARG A 268 4.26 4.43 3.34
C ARG A 268 4.92 4.29 4.71
N ASP A 269 5.90 5.12 5.00
CA ASP A 269 6.61 5.10 6.28
C ASP A 269 5.87 5.92 7.35
N ASP A 270 5.41 7.13 6.99
CA ASP A 270 4.84 8.10 7.94
C ASP A 270 3.40 7.77 8.36
N PHE A 271 2.63 7.04 7.54
CA PHE A 271 1.20 6.75 7.77
C PHE A 271 0.93 5.25 8.02
N SER A 272 1.96 4.47 8.31
CA SER A 272 1.85 3.03 8.55
C SER A 272 1.32 2.70 9.94
N PHE A 273 0.28 1.88 10.01
CA PHE A 273 -0.14 1.22 11.26
C PHE A 273 0.98 0.38 11.89
N ASN A 274 1.81 -0.28 11.07
CA ASN A 274 2.85 -1.17 11.57
C ASN A 274 4.04 -0.41 12.21
N PHE A 275 4.19 0.88 11.92
CA PHE A 275 5.21 1.74 12.53
C PHE A 275 4.62 2.70 13.56
N SER A 276 3.36 2.52 13.94
CA SER A 276 2.71 3.42 14.89
C SER A 276 2.56 2.72 16.23
N ALA A 277 3.10 3.31 17.29
CA ALA A 277 2.93 2.81 18.64
C ALA A 277 1.47 2.88 19.09
N LYS A 278 1.05 1.98 19.98
CA LYS A 278 -0.23 2.05 20.71
C LYS A 278 -1.47 1.95 19.81
N VAL A 279 -1.34 1.39 18.61
CA VAL A 279 -2.47 1.11 17.71
C VAL A 279 -2.83 -0.38 17.62
N GLY A 280 -1.98 -1.25 18.18
CA GLY A 280 -2.11 -2.70 18.11
C GLY A 280 -2.11 -3.23 16.68
N ARG A 281 -2.72 -4.40 16.46
CA ARG A 281 -2.82 -5.05 15.13
C ARG A 281 -3.96 -4.50 14.25
N THR A 282 -4.35 -3.23 14.43
CA THR A 282 -5.41 -2.59 13.62
C THR A 282 -4.99 -2.50 12.15
N ASP A 283 -5.90 -2.78 11.21
CA ASP A 283 -5.63 -2.75 9.76
C ASP A 283 -6.17 -1.51 9.03
N GLY A 284 -7.19 -0.83 9.58
CA GLY A 284 -7.83 0.32 8.96
C GLY A 284 -8.89 -0.03 7.90
N GLU A 285 -9.10 -1.32 7.59
CA GLU A 285 -9.94 -1.82 6.48
C GLU A 285 -11.42 -2.02 6.86
N ALA A 286 -11.83 -1.43 7.97
CA ALA A 286 -13.17 -1.57 8.51
C ALA A 286 -14.30 -1.10 7.56
N PRO A 287 -14.15 0.02 6.83
CA PRO A 287 -15.16 0.47 5.88
C PRO A 287 -15.39 -0.56 4.76
N GLU A 288 -14.33 -1.11 4.18
CA GLU A 288 -14.39 -2.04 3.04
C GLU A 288 -15.16 -3.33 3.37
N ARG A 289 -14.94 -3.89 4.56
CA ARG A 289 -15.74 -5.01 5.08
C ARG A 289 -17.21 -4.64 5.23
N GLY A 290 -17.49 -3.42 5.66
CA GLY A 290 -18.83 -2.86 5.75
C GLY A 290 -19.49 -2.70 4.37
N TRP A 291 -18.74 -2.24 3.38
CA TRP A 291 -19.20 -2.04 2.00
C TRP A 291 -19.48 -3.33 1.27
N ALA A 292 -18.66 -4.37 1.45
CA ALA A 292 -18.96 -5.69 0.91
C ALA A 292 -20.37 -6.17 1.32
N ALA A 293 -20.78 -5.88 2.56
CA ALA A 293 -22.12 -6.22 3.03
C ALA A 293 -23.23 -5.34 2.41
N THR A 294 -23.00 -4.05 2.22
CA THR A 294 -24.04 -3.09 1.76
C THR A 294 -24.12 -2.97 0.24
N ASN A 295 -23.09 -3.38 -0.49
CA ASN A 295 -23.02 -3.31 -1.96
C ASN A 295 -24.16 -4.03 -2.67
N ALA A 296 -24.71 -5.09 -2.07
CA ALA A 296 -25.85 -5.79 -2.62
C ALA A 296 -27.16 -4.96 -2.58
N LEU A 297 -27.19 -3.84 -1.86
CA LEU A 297 -28.30 -2.87 -1.87
C LEU A 297 -28.17 -1.84 -2.99
N ALA A 298 -27.03 -1.77 -3.68
CA ALA A 298 -26.78 -0.75 -4.69
C ALA A 298 -27.85 -0.75 -5.78
N ALA A 299 -28.22 -1.92 -6.31
CA ALA A 299 -29.23 -2.02 -7.36
C ALA A 299 -30.63 -1.58 -6.88
N SER A 300 -31.05 -2.00 -5.68
CA SER A 300 -32.39 -1.71 -5.17
C SER A 300 -32.54 -0.27 -4.69
N THR A 301 -31.48 0.34 -4.16
CA THR A 301 -31.49 1.71 -3.63
C THR A 301 -31.23 2.77 -4.69
N LYS A 302 -30.71 2.39 -5.87
CA LYS A 302 -30.34 3.32 -6.93
C LYS A 302 -31.52 4.13 -7.50
N GLU A 303 -32.67 3.49 -7.64
CA GLU A 303 -33.91 4.08 -8.20
C GLU A 303 -34.87 4.60 -7.10
N MET A 304 -34.47 4.52 -5.82
CA MET A 304 -35.31 5.02 -4.73
C MET A 304 -35.29 6.56 -4.67
N GLY A 305 -36.40 7.14 -4.22
CA GLY A 305 -36.41 8.53 -3.78
C GLY A 305 -35.46 8.79 -2.60
N PRO A 306 -35.12 10.07 -2.34
CA PRO A 306 -34.10 10.42 -1.34
C PRO A 306 -34.46 9.98 0.08
N GLY A 307 -35.71 10.17 0.52
CA GLY A 307 -36.18 9.78 1.85
C GLY A 307 -36.18 8.27 2.05
N ALA A 308 -36.87 7.54 1.17
CA ALA A 308 -36.96 6.08 1.23
C ALA A 308 -35.60 5.40 1.16
N ARG A 309 -34.66 5.94 0.36
CA ARG A 309 -33.30 5.42 0.29
C ARG A 309 -32.54 5.53 1.61
N ARG A 310 -32.52 6.72 2.22
CA ARG A 310 -31.80 6.96 3.48
C ARG A 310 -32.37 6.11 4.59
N ASP A 311 -33.70 6.08 4.74
CA ASP A 311 -34.37 5.24 5.74
C ASP A 311 -34.05 3.74 5.55
N THR A 312 -33.99 3.27 4.28
CA THR A 312 -33.62 1.88 3.97
C THR A 312 -32.17 1.60 4.33
N LEU A 313 -31.24 2.49 3.99
CA LEU A 313 -29.83 2.31 4.30
C LEU A 313 -29.57 2.37 5.82
N ASP A 314 -30.22 3.30 6.54
CA ASP A 314 -30.17 3.36 8.01
C ASP A 314 -30.61 2.04 8.65
N ASP A 315 -31.73 1.46 8.20
CA ASP A 315 -32.23 0.18 8.70
C ASP A 315 -31.22 -0.96 8.47
N HIS A 316 -30.59 -0.99 7.29
CA HIS A 316 -29.54 -1.97 6.97
C HIS A 316 -28.23 -1.76 7.73
N PHE A 317 -27.83 -0.50 7.99
CA PHE A 317 -26.69 -0.21 8.85
C PHE A 317 -26.99 -0.60 10.30
N GLY A 318 -28.23 -0.41 10.76
CA GLY A 318 -28.74 -0.89 12.05
C GLY A 318 -28.64 -2.40 12.19
N ASP A 319 -29.13 -3.17 11.21
CA ASP A 319 -29.00 -4.64 11.16
C ASP A 319 -27.52 -5.07 11.18
N TYR A 320 -26.66 -4.39 10.41
CA TYR A 320 -25.22 -4.69 10.41
C TYR A 320 -24.58 -4.44 11.78
N ASN A 321 -24.85 -3.29 12.39
CA ASN A 321 -24.33 -2.93 13.71
C ASN A 321 -24.87 -3.89 14.79
N TRP A 322 -26.16 -4.25 14.76
CA TRP A 322 -26.73 -5.24 15.67
C TRP A 322 -26.03 -6.59 15.56
N ARG A 323 -25.82 -7.09 14.33
CA ARG A 323 -25.07 -8.33 14.09
C ARG A 323 -23.64 -8.26 14.62
N LYS A 324 -22.98 -7.11 14.50
CA LYS A 324 -21.65 -6.89 15.09
C LYS A 324 -21.69 -6.94 16.62
N ILE A 325 -22.71 -6.35 17.25
CA ILE A 325 -22.87 -6.37 18.71
C ILE A 325 -23.02 -7.80 19.23
N ILE A 326 -23.94 -8.59 18.66
CA ILE A 326 -24.24 -9.94 19.18
C ILE A 326 -23.06 -10.90 19.05
N THR A 327 -22.19 -10.71 18.05
CA THR A 327 -20.99 -11.55 17.85
C THR A 327 -19.73 -10.94 18.47
N LEU A 328 -19.82 -9.77 19.10
CA LEU A 328 -18.64 -8.99 19.49
C LEU A 328 -17.82 -9.73 20.55
N ALA A 329 -18.48 -10.29 21.57
CA ALA A 329 -17.83 -10.99 22.67
C ALA A 329 -17.03 -12.21 22.15
N GLU A 330 -17.64 -13.05 21.32
CA GLU A 330 -16.97 -14.21 20.70
C GLU A 330 -15.80 -13.78 19.82
N THR A 331 -15.98 -12.73 19.00
CA THR A 331 -14.93 -12.19 18.14
C THR A 331 -13.74 -11.69 18.96
N LEU A 332 -13.99 -10.93 20.04
CA LEU A 332 -12.95 -10.39 20.91
C LEU A 332 -12.22 -11.50 21.67
N TYR A 333 -12.94 -12.53 22.14
CA TYR A 333 -12.34 -13.67 22.80
C TYR A 333 -11.41 -14.47 21.87
N GLY A 334 -11.84 -14.72 20.63
CA GLY A 334 -11.00 -15.35 19.61
C GLY A 334 -9.74 -14.54 19.34
N ARG A 335 -9.89 -13.24 19.10
CA ARG A 335 -8.76 -12.32 18.87
C ARG A 335 -7.81 -12.24 20.07
N LEU A 336 -8.32 -12.31 21.31
CA LEU A 336 -7.49 -12.31 22.52
C LEU A 336 -6.61 -13.56 22.59
N LYS A 337 -7.16 -14.75 22.29
CA LYS A 337 -6.37 -15.99 22.25
C LYS A 337 -5.23 -15.92 21.23
N GLU A 338 -5.54 -15.44 20.03
CA GLU A 338 -4.55 -15.22 18.98
C GLU A 338 -3.49 -14.21 19.42
N ALA A 339 -3.91 -13.09 20.00
CA ALA A 339 -3.00 -12.05 20.48
C ALA A 339 -2.06 -12.56 21.59
N VAL A 340 -2.57 -13.32 22.56
CA VAL A 340 -1.74 -13.90 23.63
C VAL A 340 -0.70 -14.86 23.06
N LYS A 341 -1.10 -15.74 22.13
CA LYS A 341 -0.18 -16.66 21.47
C LYS A 341 0.90 -15.91 20.68
N ALA A 342 0.49 -15.01 19.80
CA ALA A 342 1.40 -14.22 18.96
C ALA A 342 2.34 -13.36 19.81
N ARG A 343 1.86 -12.83 20.94
CA ARG A 343 2.69 -12.06 21.88
C ARG A 343 3.85 -12.90 22.42
N LEU A 344 3.60 -14.14 22.83
CA LEU A 344 4.65 -15.02 23.36
C LEU A 344 5.75 -15.24 22.31
N GLU A 345 5.35 -15.59 21.08
CA GLU A 345 6.28 -15.81 19.95
C GLU A 345 7.09 -14.54 19.65
N HIS A 346 6.44 -13.37 19.55
CA HIS A 346 7.14 -12.13 19.23
C HIS A 346 8.03 -11.59 20.33
N VAL A 347 7.66 -11.77 21.61
CA VAL A 347 8.50 -11.36 22.74
C VAL A 347 9.78 -12.19 22.76
N GLU A 348 9.67 -13.50 22.57
CA GLU A 348 10.83 -14.40 22.51
C GLU A 348 11.76 -14.03 21.35
N GLU A 349 11.21 -13.85 20.14
CA GLU A 349 11.98 -13.41 18.97
C GLU A 349 12.63 -12.04 19.18
N PHE A 350 11.92 -11.09 19.78
CA PHE A 350 12.45 -9.75 20.06
C PHE A 350 13.63 -9.79 21.02
N ILE A 351 13.48 -10.50 22.14
CA ILE A 351 14.54 -10.63 23.15
C ILE A 351 15.75 -11.32 22.53
N GLY A 352 15.55 -12.45 21.84
CA GLY A 352 16.65 -13.18 21.20
C GLY A 352 17.39 -12.32 20.17
N TYR A 353 16.69 -11.46 19.44
CA TYR A 353 17.30 -10.55 18.48
C TYR A 353 17.99 -9.35 19.13
N GLU A 354 17.41 -8.79 20.20
CA GLU A 354 18.03 -7.71 21.00
C GLU A 354 19.32 -8.19 21.66
N ASP A 355 19.31 -9.38 22.28
CA ASP A 355 20.49 -9.99 22.92
C ASP A 355 21.62 -10.24 21.90
N ALA A 356 21.29 -10.79 20.73
CA ALA A 356 22.25 -11.04 19.67
C ALA A 356 22.90 -9.74 19.16
N LEU A 357 22.13 -8.66 19.05
CA LEU A 357 22.65 -7.35 18.63
C LEU A 357 23.40 -6.62 19.75
N GLN A 358 23.01 -6.79 21.01
CA GLN A 358 23.72 -6.19 22.14
C GLN A 358 25.12 -6.76 22.32
N ALA A 359 25.35 -8.03 21.99
CA ALA A 359 26.67 -8.67 22.09
C ALA A 359 27.74 -7.96 21.25
N GLU A 360 27.39 -7.44 20.08
CA GLU A 360 28.33 -6.82 19.13
C GLU A 360 28.11 -5.31 18.95
N HIS A 361 26.93 -4.78 19.31
CA HIS A 361 26.49 -3.42 18.94
C HIS A 361 25.65 -2.70 20.03
N SER A 362 25.96 -2.90 21.31
CA SER A 362 25.18 -2.37 22.46
C SER A 362 24.88 -0.86 22.42
N GLU A 363 25.89 0.00 22.21
CA GLU A 363 25.71 1.47 22.12
C GLU A 363 24.78 1.86 20.98
N SER A 364 24.93 1.14 19.88
CA SER A 364 24.20 1.29 18.64
C SER A 364 22.71 0.93 18.82
N VAL A 365 22.41 -0.16 19.55
CA VAL A 365 21.03 -0.54 19.94
C VAL A 365 20.42 0.50 20.89
N HIS A 366 21.18 0.98 21.88
CA HIS A 366 20.71 2.00 22.81
C HIS A 366 20.34 3.31 22.10
N SER A 367 21.23 3.81 21.25
CA SER A 367 21.00 5.01 20.43
C SER A 367 19.74 4.89 19.59
N TRP A 368 19.54 3.74 18.92
CA TRP A 368 18.32 3.51 18.14
C TRP A 368 17.05 3.53 18.98
N ARG A 369 17.06 2.86 20.14
CA ARG A 369 15.91 2.85 21.05
C ARG A 369 15.52 4.28 21.43
N GLN A 370 16.49 5.16 21.69
CA GLN A 370 16.22 6.57 21.95
C GLN A 370 15.58 7.27 20.75
N ILE A 371 16.09 7.07 19.53
CA ILE A 371 15.51 7.67 18.31
C ILE A 371 14.05 7.22 18.13
N VAL A 372 13.76 5.93 18.31
CA VAL A 372 12.39 5.39 18.21
C VAL A 372 11.48 6.00 19.27
N LEU A 373 11.90 6.02 20.53
CA LEU A 373 11.10 6.60 21.63
C LEU A 373 10.83 8.10 21.42
N LEU A 374 11.83 8.86 20.96
CA LEU A 374 11.67 10.27 20.63
C LEU A 374 10.65 10.47 19.50
N TRP A 375 10.76 9.70 18.42
CA TRP A 375 9.82 9.79 17.31
C TRP A 375 8.41 9.32 17.66
N GLU A 376 8.26 8.30 18.51
CA GLU A 376 6.96 7.87 19.05
C GLU A 376 6.30 8.95 19.90
N SER A 377 7.10 9.74 20.63
CA SER A 377 6.60 10.87 21.43
C SER A 377 6.31 12.12 20.60
N ASP A 378 7.07 12.33 19.53
CA ASP A 378 6.98 13.49 18.63
C ASP A 378 7.24 13.06 17.18
N ARG A 379 6.15 12.90 16.43
CA ARG A 379 6.21 12.49 15.01
C ARG A 379 6.69 13.59 14.08
N THR A 380 6.99 14.79 14.58
CA THR A 380 7.66 15.84 13.79
C THR A 380 9.16 15.55 13.64
N GLN A 381 9.72 14.68 14.50
CA GLN A 381 11.08 14.20 14.38
C GLN A 381 11.27 13.33 13.11
N PRO A 382 12.51 13.21 12.61
CA PRO A 382 12.80 12.32 11.49
C PRO A 382 12.34 10.88 11.77
N ASN A 383 11.58 10.31 10.83
CA ASN A 383 11.07 8.94 10.95
C ASN A 383 12.24 7.93 10.92
N PRO A 384 12.52 7.19 12.01
CA PRO A 384 13.61 6.21 12.03
C PRO A 384 13.37 5.07 11.04
N PHE A 385 12.10 4.77 10.74
CA PHE A 385 11.70 3.72 9.81
C PHE A 385 11.89 4.10 8.34
N SER A 386 12.15 5.37 8.03
CA SER A 386 12.46 5.78 6.67
C SER A 386 13.87 5.36 6.27
N PRO A 387 14.06 4.76 5.08
CA PRO A 387 15.39 4.42 4.58
C PRO A 387 16.23 5.68 4.39
N THR A 388 17.40 5.74 5.04
CA THR A 388 18.34 6.88 4.92
C THR A 388 19.34 6.71 3.76
N LEU A 389 19.45 5.52 3.20
CA LEU A 389 20.39 5.19 2.13
C LEU A 389 19.69 5.12 0.77
N ARG A 390 20.15 5.95 -0.17
CA ARG A 390 20.16 5.55 -1.58
C ARG A 390 21.39 4.66 -1.76
N SER A 391 21.21 3.41 -2.20
CA SER A 391 22.34 2.61 -2.68
C SER A 391 23.06 3.38 -3.78
N VAL A 392 24.40 3.26 -3.83
CA VAL A 392 25.17 3.83 -4.95
C VAL A 392 24.71 3.14 -6.23
N THR A 393 24.01 3.89 -7.09
CA THR A 393 23.47 3.36 -8.35
C THR A 393 24.57 3.19 -9.37
N GLU A 394 24.35 2.31 -10.36
CA GLU A 394 25.28 2.13 -11.48
C GLU A 394 25.59 3.47 -12.18
N ASN A 395 24.58 4.32 -12.36
CA ASN A 395 24.76 5.65 -12.95
C ASN A 395 25.63 6.57 -12.09
N ALA A 396 25.52 6.49 -10.76
CA ALA A 396 26.39 7.25 -9.85
C ALA A 396 27.84 6.78 -9.95
N VAL A 397 28.09 5.47 -10.05
CA VAL A 397 29.44 4.93 -10.27
C VAL A 397 29.99 5.35 -11.64
N ARG A 398 29.20 5.28 -12.72
CA ARG A 398 29.63 5.73 -14.05
C ARG A 398 30.02 7.21 -14.06
N LEU A 399 29.24 8.07 -13.38
CA LEU A 399 29.56 9.48 -13.26
C LEU A 399 30.88 9.72 -12.50
N GLU A 400 31.11 8.96 -11.43
CA GLU A 400 32.34 9.05 -10.65
C GLU A 400 33.56 8.58 -11.45
N LEU A 401 33.45 7.46 -12.17
CA LEU A 401 34.52 6.95 -13.04
C LEU A 401 34.89 7.96 -14.13
N ALA A 402 33.88 8.53 -14.82
CA ALA A 402 34.11 9.56 -15.84
C ALA A 402 34.80 10.82 -15.29
N ARG A 403 34.51 11.20 -14.03
CA ARG A 403 35.21 12.32 -13.36
C ARG A 403 36.66 11.99 -13.03
N GLN A 404 36.93 10.79 -12.54
CA GLN A 404 38.29 10.32 -12.21
C GLN A 404 39.16 10.25 -13.47
N GLU A 405 38.60 9.76 -14.57
CA GLU A 405 39.28 9.69 -15.87
C GLU A 405 39.60 11.08 -16.44
N LYS A 406 38.69 12.06 -16.31
CA LYS A 406 38.95 13.45 -16.71
C LYS A 406 40.13 14.07 -15.96
N ILE A 407 40.33 13.69 -14.70
CA ILE A 407 41.45 14.15 -13.86
C ILE A 407 42.75 13.42 -14.24
N ALA A 408 42.68 12.13 -14.53
CA ALA A 408 43.83 11.31 -14.94
C ALA A 408 44.31 11.56 -16.38
N SER A 409 43.43 12.08 -17.26
CA SER A 409 43.65 12.37 -18.69
C SER A 409 44.69 13.47 -19.01
N ALA A 410 45.49 13.92 -18.03
CA ALA A 410 46.69 14.71 -18.31
C ALA A 410 47.82 13.89 -18.97
N VAL A 411 47.65 12.57 -19.13
CA VAL A 411 48.58 11.65 -19.82
C VAL A 411 47.81 10.78 -20.83
N GLU A 412 48.31 10.75 -22.08
CA GLU A 412 47.86 10.01 -23.28
C GLU A 412 46.61 9.10 -23.17
N ILE A 413 45.50 9.57 -23.77
CA ILE A 413 44.33 8.73 -24.09
C ILE A 413 44.73 7.75 -25.20
N ARG A 414 44.62 6.43 -24.95
CA ARG A 414 44.95 5.38 -25.94
C ARG A 414 43.86 5.13 -27.00
N HIS A 415 42.62 5.59 -26.76
CA HIS A 415 41.48 5.49 -27.68
C HIS A 415 40.35 6.45 -27.26
N ASP A 416 39.48 6.88 -28.18
CA ASP A 416 38.31 7.75 -27.92
C ASP A 416 37.26 7.18 -26.94
N VAL A 417 37.42 5.93 -26.51
CA VAL A 417 36.54 5.24 -25.54
C VAL A 417 37.38 4.95 -24.31
N SER A 418 36.94 5.41 -23.13
CA SER A 418 37.69 5.24 -21.89
C SER A 418 37.60 3.80 -21.34
N PRO A 419 38.51 3.39 -20.43
CA PRO A 419 38.44 2.08 -19.77
C PRO A 419 37.09 1.82 -19.10
N SER A 420 36.58 2.76 -18.31
CA SER A 420 35.28 2.57 -17.63
C SER A 420 34.11 2.50 -18.61
N GLU A 421 34.18 3.25 -19.72
CA GLU A 421 33.17 3.20 -20.77
C GLU A 421 33.21 1.86 -21.52
N LEU A 422 34.39 1.33 -21.84
CA LEU A 422 34.55 -0.01 -22.41
C LEU A 422 33.86 -1.05 -21.53
N ILE A 423 34.11 -1.02 -20.22
CA ILE A 423 33.52 -1.98 -19.28
C ILE A 423 32.01 -1.81 -19.20
N ALA A 424 31.51 -0.58 -19.09
CA ALA A 424 30.08 -0.32 -19.06
C ALA A 424 29.38 -0.79 -20.35
N GLN A 425 29.99 -0.59 -21.52
CA GLN A 425 29.48 -1.10 -22.80
C GLN A 425 29.50 -2.64 -22.82
N GLY A 426 30.55 -3.28 -22.31
CA GLY A 426 30.67 -4.74 -22.23
C GLY A 426 29.60 -5.38 -21.35
N LEU A 427 29.32 -4.79 -20.17
CA LEU A 427 28.24 -5.25 -19.29
C LEU A 427 26.86 -5.09 -19.93
N GLN A 428 26.63 -3.99 -20.68
CA GLN A 428 25.40 -3.80 -21.46
C GLN A 428 25.26 -4.84 -22.59
N LEU A 429 26.37 -5.19 -23.25
CA LEU A 429 26.40 -6.24 -24.27
C LEU A 429 26.09 -7.62 -23.68
N GLU A 430 26.59 -7.95 -22.48
CA GLU A 430 26.25 -9.20 -21.80
C GLU A 430 24.74 -9.28 -21.53
N GLU A 431 24.13 -8.19 -21.04
CA GLU A 431 22.69 -8.11 -20.83
C GLU A 431 21.90 -8.21 -22.15
N ALA A 432 22.40 -7.60 -23.23
CA ALA A 432 21.81 -7.71 -24.55
C ALA A 432 21.88 -9.13 -25.14
N GLN A 433 23.00 -9.85 -24.96
CA GLN A 433 23.16 -11.25 -25.38
C GLN A 433 22.17 -12.18 -24.67
N VAL A 434 22.00 -12.01 -23.36
CA VAL A 434 21.04 -12.79 -22.57
C VAL A 434 19.61 -12.53 -23.05
N ARG A 435 19.26 -11.26 -23.28
CA ARG A 435 17.93 -10.90 -23.78
C ARG A 435 17.66 -11.47 -25.18
N LEU A 436 18.64 -11.38 -26.08
CA LEU A 436 18.55 -11.98 -27.41
C LEU A 436 18.35 -13.50 -27.33
N GLN A 437 19.06 -14.19 -26.43
CA GLN A 437 18.85 -15.64 -26.24
C GLN A 437 17.44 -15.96 -25.73
N CYS A 438 16.88 -15.15 -24.83
CA CYS A 438 15.49 -15.28 -24.40
C CYS A 438 14.51 -15.05 -25.57
N ASP A 439 14.76 -14.02 -26.38
CA ASP A 439 13.93 -13.70 -27.56
C ASP A 439 13.98 -14.84 -28.59
N ILE A 440 15.15 -15.43 -28.83
CA ILE A 440 15.34 -16.62 -29.68
C ILE A 440 14.56 -17.82 -29.13
N ASN A 441 14.67 -18.10 -27.82
CA ASN A 441 13.99 -19.23 -27.19
C ASN A 441 12.46 -19.05 -27.17
N ALA A 442 11.97 -17.81 -27.22
CA ALA A 442 10.55 -17.50 -27.30
C ALA A 442 9.96 -17.71 -28.71
N LEU A 443 10.79 -17.87 -29.75
CA LEU A 443 10.33 -18.19 -31.09
C LEU A 443 9.91 -19.67 -31.16
N GLY A 444 8.60 -19.93 -31.22
CA GLY A 444 8.02 -21.25 -31.52
C GLY A 444 7.81 -21.50 -33.02
N SER A 445 7.33 -22.70 -33.35
CA SER A 445 6.95 -23.12 -34.71
C SER A 445 5.95 -22.16 -35.37
N HIS A 446 5.06 -21.55 -34.58
CA HIS A 446 4.01 -20.63 -35.04
C HIS A 446 4.38 -19.13 -34.97
N SER A 447 5.66 -18.79 -34.77
CA SER A 447 6.10 -17.39 -34.71
C SER A 447 5.94 -16.70 -36.06
N THR A 448 5.40 -15.48 -36.05
CA THR A 448 5.15 -14.70 -37.27
C THR A 448 6.45 -14.23 -37.92
N ASP A 449 6.43 -13.97 -39.22
CA ASP A 449 7.58 -13.43 -39.94
C ASP A 449 8.04 -12.10 -39.33
N LEU A 450 7.11 -11.26 -38.88
CA LEU A 450 7.42 -10.01 -38.18
C LEU A 450 8.23 -10.24 -36.88
N GLN A 451 7.87 -11.27 -36.09
CA GLN A 451 8.61 -11.63 -34.88
C GLN A 451 10.01 -12.15 -35.22
N ARG A 452 10.13 -12.99 -36.26
CA ARG A 452 11.42 -13.53 -36.73
C ARG A 452 12.33 -12.43 -37.26
N THR A 453 11.81 -11.50 -38.07
CA THR A 453 12.56 -10.34 -38.57
C THR A 453 13.06 -9.46 -37.45
N LYS A 454 12.26 -9.25 -36.40
CA LYS A 454 12.68 -8.44 -35.24
C LYS A 454 13.86 -9.08 -34.49
N VAL A 455 13.78 -10.38 -34.23
CA VAL A 455 14.89 -11.11 -33.58
C VAL A 455 16.14 -11.09 -34.46
N GLN A 456 16.01 -11.30 -35.77
CA GLN A 456 17.14 -11.24 -36.71
C GLN A 456 17.77 -9.84 -36.80
N ALA A 457 16.97 -8.77 -36.77
CA ALA A 457 17.49 -7.40 -36.76
C ALA A 457 18.27 -7.10 -35.47
N GLN A 458 17.78 -7.58 -34.33
CA GLN A 458 18.44 -7.45 -33.04
C GLN A 458 19.75 -8.27 -32.98
N ASP A 459 19.74 -9.47 -33.56
CA ASP A 459 20.91 -10.33 -33.73
C ASP A 459 22.02 -9.61 -34.53
N ASN A 460 21.69 -9.08 -35.71
CA ASN A 460 22.62 -8.33 -36.55
C ASN A 460 23.17 -7.07 -35.87
N HIS A 461 22.34 -6.38 -35.09
CA HIS A 461 22.74 -5.17 -34.36
C HIS A 461 23.73 -5.50 -33.23
N ILE A 462 23.45 -6.56 -32.47
CA ILE A 462 24.35 -7.03 -31.41
C ILE A 462 25.68 -7.49 -31.99
N GLN A 463 25.67 -8.21 -33.12
CA GLN A 463 26.90 -8.62 -33.81
C GLN A 463 27.83 -7.44 -34.09
N ARG A 464 27.32 -6.41 -34.77
CA ARG A 464 28.12 -5.22 -35.14
C ARG A 464 28.67 -4.49 -33.91
N LYS A 465 27.88 -4.41 -32.84
CA LYS A 465 28.34 -3.78 -31.59
C LYS A 465 29.42 -4.60 -30.90
N ILE A 466 29.30 -5.93 -30.88
CA ILE A 466 30.34 -6.80 -30.32
C ILE A 466 31.63 -6.66 -31.12
N GLU A 467 31.58 -6.66 -32.45
CA GLU A 467 32.76 -6.48 -33.31
C GLU A 467 33.46 -5.14 -33.02
N ALA A 468 32.72 -4.03 -33.00
CA ALA A 468 33.27 -2.71 -32.67
C ALA A 468 33.87 -2.67 -31.25
N TRP A 469 33.18 -3.26 -30.28
CA TRP A 469 33.64 -3.31 -28.89
C TRP A 469 34.92 -4.15 -28.73
N ILE A 470 35.05 -5.24 -29.50
CA ILE A 470 36.26 -6.09 -29.51
C ILE A 470 37.48 -5.30 -30.00
N GLU A 471 37.34 -4.41 -30.99
CA GLU A 471 38.47 -3.59 -31.44
C GLU A 471 39.01 -2.69 -30.33
N VAL A 472 38.11 -2.08 -29.55
CA VAL A 472 38.50 -1.28 -28.38
C VAL A 472 39.08 -2.17 -27.27
N GLN A 473 38.51 -3.36 -27.06
CA GLN A 473 39.01 -4.33 -26.07
C GLN A 473 40.47 -4.73 -26.34
N LYS A 474 40.91 -4.86 -27.60
CA LYS A 474 42.30 -5.21 -27.92
C LYS A 474 43.32 -4.20 -27.39
N ILE A 475 42.92 -2.93 -27.23
CA ILE A 475 43.78 -1.85 -26.76
C ILE A 475 43.99 -1.95 -25.25
N TYR A 476 42.89 -2.14 -24.50
CA TYR A 476 42.93 -2.17 -23.04
C TYR A 476 43.17 -3.57 -22.45
N MET A 477 42.86 -4.63 -23.22
CA MET A 477 42.95 -6.04 -22.83
C MET A 477 43.65 -6.92 -23.89
N PRO A 478 44.86 -6.59 -24.39
CA PRO A 478 45.46 -7.22 -25.57
C PRO A 478 45.56 -8.75 -25.55
N ARG A 479 45.77 -9.36 -24.37
CA ARG A 479 45.85 -10.82 -24.20
C ARG A 479 44.52 -11.54 -24.50
N THR A 480 43.37 -10.85 -24.55
CA THR A 480 42.11 -11.46 -25.00
C THR A 480 42.14 -11.85 -26.48
N THR A 481 43.02 -11.23 -27.28
CA THR A 481 43.23 -11.61 -28.69
C THR A 481 43.67 -13.07 -28.81
N LEU A 482 44.55 -13.53 -27.92
CA LEU A 482 45.00 -14.92 -27.88
C LEU A 482 43.86 -15.90 -27.54
N LEU A 483 42.95 -15.50 -26.65
CA LEU A 483 41.76 -16.30 -26.34
C LEU A 483 40.85 -16.42 -27.57
N ARG A 484 40.67 -15.32 -28.31
CA ARG A 484 39.84 -15.29 -29.53
C ARG A 484 40.43 -16.18 -30.62
N THR A 485 41.73 -16.09 -30.89
CA THR A 485 42.42 -16.97 -31.85
C THR A 485 42.28 -18.44 -31.47
N ARG A 486 42.48 -18.78 -30.19
CA ARG A 486 42.30 -20.16 -29.70
C ARG A 486 40.88 -20.66 -29.90
N ASP A 487 39.88 -19.81 -29.70
CA ASP A 487 38.48 -20.16 -29.91
C ASP A 487 38.12 -20.26 -31.40
N GLU A 488 38.82 -19.54 -32.29
CA GLU A 488 38.72 -19.70 -33.75
C GLU A 488 39.33 -21.03 -34.21
N ASP A 489 40.53 -21.39 -33.73
CA ASP A 489 41.20 -22.65 -34.05
C ASP A 489 40.41 -23.89 -33.61
N ARG A 490 39.62 -23.76 -32.55
CA ARG A 490 38.77 -24.84 -32.02
C ARG A 490 37.45 -25.01 -32.77
N ARG A 491 37.08 -24.07 -33.65
CA ARG A 491 35.82 -24.14 -34.40
C ARG A 491 35.95 -25.06 -35.60
N ALA A 492 34.91 -25.84 -35.87
CA ALA A 492 34.80 -26.58 -37.12
C ALA A 492 34.65 -25.60 -38.30
N VAL A 493 35.36 -25.88 -39.38
CA VAL A 493 35.35 -25.06 -40.61
C VAL A 493 33.91 -24.83 -41.09
N GLY A 494 33.53 -23.57 -41.28
CA GLY A 494 32.19 -23.16 -41.73
C GLY A 494 31.15 -22.93 -40.63
N THR A 495 31.51 -23.08 -39.34
CA THR A 495 30.58 -22.84 -38.22
C THR A 495 30.62 -21.38 -37.77
N THR A 496 29.51 -20.64 -37.94
CA THR A 496 29.36 -19.29 -37.38
C THR A 496 28.86 -19.36 -35.93
N VAL A 497 29.46 -18.55 -35.04
CA VAL A 497 29.00 -18.44 -33.66
C VAL A 497 27.91 -17.37 -33.61
N PRO A 498 26.70 -17.70 -33.11
CA PRO A 498 25.64 -16.70 -33.02
C PRO A 498 26.04 -15.58 -32.03
N PRO A 499 25.64 -14.32 -32.28
CA PRO A 499 25.96 -13.18 -31.44
C PRO A 499 25.65 -13.39 -29.95
N SER A 500 24.58 -14.14 -29.62
CA SER A 500 24.19 -14.47 -28.25
C SER A 500 25.20 -15.37 -27.49
N LYS A 501 26.13 -16.02 -28.20
CA LYS A 501 27.11 -16.95 -27.63
C LYS A 501 28.56 -16.51 -27.79
N ILE A 502 28.81 -15.34 -28.40
CA ILE A 502 30.19 -14.84 -28.56
C ILE A 502 30.73 -14.49 -27.16
N PRO A 503 31.88 -15.07 -26.74
CA PRO A 503 32.48 -14.72 -25.46
C PRO A 503 32.98 -13.27 -25.49
N LEU A 504 32.45 -12.43 -24.60
CA LEU A 504 32.88 -11.04 -24.44
C LEU A 504 34.25 -10.95 -23.77
N TYR A 505 34.64 -11.93 -22.94
CA TYR A 505 35.86 -11.88 -22.12
C TYR A 505 35.99 -10.57 -21.33
N LEU A 506 34.90 -10.16 -20.65
CA LEU A 506 34.95 -9.13 -19.62
C LEU A 506 36.09 -9.40 -18.62
N PRO A 507 36.62 -8.38 -17.94
CA PRO A 507 37.78 -8.56 -17.06
C PRO A 507 37.66 -9.72 -16.07
N SER A 508 36.49 -9.97 -15.48
CA SER A 508 36.20 -11.10 -14.60
C SER A 508 36.41 -12.46 -15.28
N ALA A 509 36.05 -12.60 -16.54
CA ALA A 509 36.26 -13.80 -17.33
C ALA A 509 37.71 -13.93 -17.82
N ALA A 510 38.30 -12.84 -18.33
CA ALA A 510 39.68 -12.82 -18.81
C ALA A 510 40.69 -13.05 -17.67
N LEU A 511 40.43 -12.52 -16.47
CA LEU A 511 41.25 -12.73 -15.27
C LEU A 511 41.25 -14.21 -14.84
N ARG A 512 40.11 -14.91 -14.93
CA ARG A 512 40.04 -16.37 -14.69
C ARG A 512 40.88 -17.17 -15.67
N LEU A 513 40.96 -16.70 -16.91
CA LEU A 513 41.70 -17.35 -18.00
C LEU A 513 43.17 -16.89 -18.07
N ASN A 514 43.65 -16.13 -17.07
CA ASN A 514 44.99 -15.53 -17.03
C ASN A 514 45.32 -14.65 -18.25
N ALA A 515 44.30 -14.06 -18.87
CA ALA A 515 44.40 -13.14 -20.01
C ALA A 515 44.38 -11.66 -19.58
N ILE A 516 44.74 -11.37 -18.33
CA ILE A 516 44.93 -10.03 -17.78
C ILE A 516 46.21 -10.03 -16.96
N ASP A 517 46.99 -8.97 -17.10
CA ASP A 517 48.11 -8.64 -16.23
C ASP A 517 47.69 -7.57 -15.21
N LEU A 518 47.52 -7.98 -13.96
CA LEU A 518 47.06 -7.09 -12.88
C LEU A 518 48.02 -5.93 -12.60
N THR A 519 49.29 -6.03 -13.00
CA THR A 519 50.27 -4.95 -12.78
C THR A 519 50.06 -3.76 -13.72
N THR A 520 49.51 -4.00 -14.92
CA THR A 520 49.35 -2.99 -15.97
C THR A 520 47.89 -2.72 -16.33
N GLN A 521 46.96 -3.59 -15.91
CA GLN A 521 45.55 -3.58 -16.29
C GLN A 521 44.62 -3.65 -15.07
N SER A 522 45.08 -3.18 -13.91
CA SER A 522 44.25 -3.14 -12.69
C SER A 522 43.01 -2.28 -12.85
N THR A 523 43.10 -1.18 -13.61
CA THR A 523 42.01 -0.22 -13.81
C THR A 523 40.75 -0.85 -14.39
N VAL A 524 40.85 -1.60 -15.49
CA VAL A 524 39.69 -2.28 -16.10
C VAL A 524 39.05 -3.32 -15.18
N VAL A 525 39.84 -3.95 -14.30
CA VAL A 525 39.34 -4.90 -13.31
C VAL A 525 38.65 -4.19 -12.15
N ASP A 526 39.21 -3.08 -11.67
CA ASP A 526 38.62 -2.25 -10.61
C ASP A 526 37.32 -1.55 -11.07
N ASP A 527 37.27 -1.11 -12.33
CA ASP A 527 36.08 -0.51 -12.92
C ASP A 527 34.94 -1.52 -13.05
N GLU A 528 35.22 -2.75 -13.55
CA GLU A 528 34.23 -3.83 -13.57
C GLU A 528 33.78 -4.19 -12.16
N TRP A 529 34.71 -4.28 -11.20
CA TRP A 529 34.37 -4.55 -9.81
C TRP A 529 33.37 -3.53 -9.26
N ARG A 530 33.65 -2.23 -9.41
CA ARG A 530 32.80 -1.14 -8.91
C ARG A 530 31.42 -1.14 -9.59
N LEU A 531 31.39 -1.31 -10.91
CA LEU A 531 30.15 -1.38 -11.68
C LEU A 531 29.32 -2.63 -11.30
N CYS A 532 29.95 -3.79 -11.10
CA CYS A 532 29.27 -5.01 -10.68
C CYS A 532 28.67 -4.88 -9.27
N ILE A 533 29.38 -4.27 -8.30
CA ILE A 533 28.82 -4.01 -6.97
C ILE A 533 27.57 -3.12 -7.07
N ALA A 534 27.64 -2.04 -7.84
CA ALA A 534 26.49 -1.14 -8.04
C ALA A 534 25.31 -1.84 -8.76
N GLN A 535 25.59 -2.61 -9.82
CA GLN A 535 24.58 -3.40 -10.52
C GLN A 535 23.93 -4.46 -9.63
N ALA A 536 24.69 -5.10 -8.74
CA ALA A 536 24.14 -6.07 -7.78
C ALA A 536 23.14 -5.38 -6.84
N ASN A 537 23.49 -4.20 -6.32
CA ASN A 537 22.62 -3.41 -5.44
C ASN A 537 21.37 -2.90 -6.17
N ASP A 538 21.52 -2.36 -7.38
CA ASP A 538 20.39 -1.91 -8.21
C ASP A 538 19.45 -3.08 -8.58
N THR A 539 20.02 -4.25 -8.86
CA THR A 539 19.25 -5.47 -9.16
C THR A 539 18.49 -5.97 -7.93
N LEU A 540 19.12 -5.97 -6.74
CA LEU A 540 18.43 -6.29 -5.48
C LEU A 540 17.34 -5.26 -5.15
N ALA A 541 17.57 -3.97 -5.38
CA ALA A 541 16.56 -2.94 -5.19
C ALA A 541 15.35 -3.13 -6.12
N ALA A 542 15.59 -3.45 -7.40
CA ALA A 542 14.54 -3.77 -8.36
C ALA A 542 13.75 -5.03 -7.96
N LEU A 543 14.44 -6.10 -7.50
CA LEU A 543 13.79 -7.30 -6.96
C LEU A 543 12.89 -6.95 -5.78
N ARG A 544 13.40 -6.20 -4.80
CA ARG A 544 12.63 -5.74 -3.62
C ARG A 544 11.41 -4.92 -4.02
N GLN A 545 11.55 -3.98 -4.96
CA GLN A 545 10.46 -3.14 -5.42
C GLN A 545 9.34 -3.95 -6.10
N ARG A 546 9.70 -4.88 -6.99
CA ARG A 546 8.72 -5.69 -7.73
C ARG A 546 7.91 -6.60 -6.82
N TYR A 547 8.54 -7.14 -5.76
CA TYR A 547 7.83 -7.88 -4.73
C TYR A 547 6.96 -7.01 -3.83
N GLY A 548 7.30 -5.73 -3.63
CA GLY A 548 6.51 -4.79 -2.82
C GLY A 548 5.31 -4.16 -3.54
N THR A 549 5.23 -4.24 -4.87
CA THR A 549 4.09 -3.71 -5.66
C THR A 549 3.02 -4.79 -5.89
N LYS A 550 1.92 -4.72 -5.13
CA LYS A 550 0.71 -5.56 -5.32
C LYS A 550 -0.04 -5.18 -6.62
N ALA A 551 0.49 -5.57 -7.77
CA ALA A 551 -0.24 -5.44 -9.05
C ALA A 551 -0.71 -6.82 -9.54
N ASN A 552 -1.93 -7.20 -9.14
CA ASN A 552 -2.57 -8.49 -9.43
C ASN A 552 -2.88 -8.74 -10.92
N THR A 553 -2.70 -7.78 -11.82
CA THR A 553 -3.21 -7.91 -13.19
C THR A 553 -2.23 -8.53 -14.19
N LEU A 554 -0.99 -8.83 -13.81
CA LEU A 554 0.05 -9.33 -14.75
C LEU A 554 1.06 -10.30 -14.10
N PHE A 555 0.60 -11.25 -13.27
CA PHE A 555 1.45 -12.23 -12.57
C PHE A 555 2.57 -12.82 -13.45
N HIS A 556 2.25 -13.33 -14.65
CA HIS A 556 3.25 -13.93 -15.53
C HIS A 556 4.34 -12.97 -16.04
N ARG A 557 4.02 -11.69 -16.32
CA ARG A 557 5.05 -10.73 -16.75
C ARG A 557 5.94 -10.31 -15.60
N VAL A 558 5.43 -10.30 -14.37
CA VAL A 558 6.20 -9.99 -13.16
C VAL A 558 7.14 -11.15 -12.84
N GLU A 559 6.67 -12.39 -12.90
CA GLU A 559 7.50 -13.60 -12.68
C GLU A 559 8.66 -13.69 -13.68
N ALA A 560 8.41 -13.47 -14.97
CA ALA A 560 9.47 -13.47 -15.98
C ALA A 560 10.54 -12.40 -15.72
N LYS A 561 10.11 -11.22 -15.23
CA LYS A 561 11.01 -10.13 -14.86
C LYS A 561 11.81 -10.44 -13.60
N ILE A 562 11.20 -11.09 -12.60
CA ILE A 562 11.89 -11.56 -11.40
C ILE A 562 12.95 -12.60 -11.77
N ALA A 563 12.60 -13.60 -12.58
CA ALA A 563 13.55 -14.62 -13.03
C ALA A 563 14.75 -13.99 -13.78
N ALA A 564 14.49 -12.97 -14.60
CA ALA A 564 15.54 -12.22 -15.28
C ALA A 564 16.47 -11.47 -14.29
N ASP A 565 15.91 -10.78 -13.30
CA ASP A 565 16.67 -10.06 -12.28
C ASP A 565 17.47 -11.03 -11.38
N VAL A 566 16.91 -12.19 -11.02
CA VAL A 566 17.62 -13.27 -10.29
C VAL A 566 18.82 -13.77 -11.08
N ALA A 567 18.61 -14.11 -12.36
CA ALA A 567 19.67 -14.56 -13.23
C ALA A 567 20.76 -13.49 -13.41
N LYS A 568 20.36 -12.21 -13.51
CA LYS A 568 21.28 -11.07 -13.55
C LYS A 568 22.13 -10.99 -12.28
N TYR A 569 21.50 -11.02 -11.10
CA TYR A 569 22.22 -11.00 -9.83
C TYR A 569 23.20 -12.17 -9.69
N GLN A 570 22.78 -13.39 -10.04
CA GLN A 570 23.64 -14.59 -9.96
C GLN A 570 24.86 -14.50 -10.89
N ARG A 571 24.71 -13.95 -12.10
CA ARG A 571 25.85 -13.69 -13.01
C ARG A 571 26.82 -12.68 -12.40
N ILE A 572 26.31 -11.55 -11.90
CA ILE A 572 27.12 -10.52 -11.25
C ILE A 572 27.87 -11.09 -10.03
N TYR A 573 27.17 -11.85 -9.18
CA TYR A 573 27.76 -12.50 -8.01
C TYR A 573 28.88 -13.47 -8.40
N LYS A 574 28.72 -14.22 -9.49
CA LYS A 574 29.76 -15.12 -10.02
C LYS A 574 30.97 -14.35 -10.56
N ALA A 575 30.75 -13.22 -11.24
CA ALA A 575 31.82 -12.34 -11.70
C ALA A 575 32.64 -11.79 -10.51
N LEU A 576 31.96 -11.21 -9.51
CA LEU A 576 32.57 -10.73 -8.26
C LEU A 576 33.33 -11.84 -7.52
N SER A 577 32.74 -13.03 -7.39
CA SER A 577 33.40 -14.20 -6.77
C SER A 577 34.68 -14.60 -7.48
N SER A 578 34.71 -14.50 -8.81
CA SER A 578 35.92 -14.84 -9.56
C SER A 578 37.02 -13.80 -9.43
N MET A 579 36.65 -12.52 -9.38
CA MET A 579 37.61 -11.44 -9.16
C MET A 579 38.12 -11.43 -7.72
N SER A 580 37.26 -11.72 -6.73
CA SER A 580 37.61 -11.66 -5.30
C SER A 580 38.76 -12.58 -4.92
N VAL A 581 38.78 -13.81 -5.45
CA VAL A 581 39.84 -14.79 -5.20
C VAL A 581 41.19 -14.29 -5.70
N LYS A 582 41.21 -13.62 -6.86
CA LYS A 582 42.44 -13.13 -7.50
C LYS A 582 42.90 -11.78 -6.94
N LEU A 583 41.98 -10.92 -6.52
CA LEU A 583 42.24 -9.61 -5.92
C LEU A 583 42.40 -9.65 -4.39
N GLN A 584 42.16 -10.80 -3.76
CA GLN A 584 42.14 -10.97 -2.30
C GLN A 584 41.17 -10.02 -1.57
N ARG A 585 40.02 -9.71 -2.19
CA ARG A 585 38.98 -8.82 -1.62
C ARG A 585 37.77 -9.61 -1.15
N SER A 586 37.61 -9.80 0.17
CA SER A 586 36.50 -10.56 0.77
C SER A 586 35.38 -9.70 1.38
N GLU A 587 35.59 -8.40 1.55
CA GLU A 587 34.70 -7.46 2.26
C GLU A 587 33.25 -7.46 1.75
N TRP A 588 33.07 -7.65 0.44
CA TRP A 588 31.76 -7.64 -0.21
C TRP A 588 30.90 -8.87 0.13
N GLN A 589 31.48 -9.99 0.59
CA GLN A 589 30.75 -11.23 0.89
C GLN A 589 29.90 -11.14 2.17
N GLY A 590 30.18 -10.17 3.04
CA GLY A 590 29.30 -9.84 4.17
C GLY A 590 28.01 -9.12 3.73
N ILE A 591 28.04 -8.47 2.57
CA ILE A 591 26.99 -7.57 2.07
C ILE A 591 26.17 -8.23 0.96
N LEU A 592 26.82 -8.91 0.02
CA LEU A 592 26.19 -9.65 -1.05
C LEU A 592 26.38 -11.15 -0.76
N ARG A 593 25.29 -11.92 -0.78
CA ARG A 593 25.33 -13.38 -0.59
C ARG A 593 24.89 -14.11 -1.87
N PRO A 594 25.20 -15.42 -2.01
CA PRO A 594 24.67 -16.22 -3.11
C PRO A 594 23.13 -16.23 -3.03
N LEU A 595 22.48 -15.89 -4.15
CA LEU A 595 21.03 -15.86 -4.22
C LEU A 595 20.49 -17.24 -4.61
N LYS A 596 19.95 -17.97 -3.63
CA LYS A 596 19.26 -19.24 -3.87
C LYS A 596 17.78 -19.00 -4.17
N ASN A 597 17.11 -19.98 -4.77
CA ASN A 597 15.68 -19.89 -5.06
C ASN A 597 14.83 -19.65 -3.80
N GLU A 598 15.23 -20.21 -2.65
CA GLU A 598 14.59 -20.00 -1.34
C GLU A 598 14.71 -18.56 -0.82
N ASP A 599 15.70 -17.81 -1.30
CA ASP A 599 15.93 -16.41 -0.93
C ASP A 599 15.13 -15.45 -1.80
N VAL A 600 14.72 -15.87 -2.99
CA VAL A 600 13.88 -15.11 -3.93
C VAL A 600 12.42 -15.16 -3.47
N ARG A 601 12.19 -14.58 -2.31
CA ARG A 601 10.87 -14.45 -1.71
C ARG A 601 10.64 -13.00 -1.33
N GLY A 602 9.44 -12.50 -1.67
CA GLY A 602 9.04 -11.18 -1.24
C GLY A 602 9.09 -11.04 0.27
N LEU A 603 9.03 -9.80 0.76
CA LEU A 603 8.63 -9.50 2.14
C LEU A 603 7.29 -10.19 2.47
N ASP A 604 6.56 -10.53 1.40
CA ASP A 604 5.22 -11.06 1.28
C ASP A 604 5.17 -12.45 0.62
N GLN A 605 6.06 -13.41 0.89
CA GLN A 605 5.72 -14.79 0.49
C GLN A 605 4.41 -15.17 1.18
N TYR A 606 3.35 -15.05 0.39
CA TYR A 606 1.96 -15.19 0.73
C TYR A 606 1.74 -16.68 0.91
N ASN A 607 2.16 -17.19 2.07
CA ASN A 607 1.42 -18.31 2.60
C ASN A 607 0.06 -17.70 2.95
N GLU A 608 -1.03 -18.15 2.32
CA GLU A 608 -2.40 -17.69 2.62
C GLU A 608 -2.74 -17.84 4.13
N LEU A 609 -1.87 -18.54 4.86
CA LEU A 609 -1.91 -18.81 6.29
C LEU A 609 -1.15 -17.79 7.18
N THR A 610 -0.30 -16.89 6.67
CA THR A 610 0.54 -16.02 7.52
C THR A 610 0.46 -14.52 7.18
N SER A 611 -0.15 -13.74 8.09
CA SER A 611 -0.25 -12.28 8.01
C SER A 611 1.08 -11.57 8.25
N GLU A 612 1.21 -10.27 7.92
CA GLU A 612 2.45 -9.46 8.10
C GLU A 612 3.11 -9.56 9.47
N GLY A 613 2.34 -9.86 10.52
CA GLY A 613 2.85 -10.04 11.88
C GLY A 613 3.17 -11.49 12.24
N HIS A 614 3.51 -12.36 11.28
CA HIS A 614 3.91 -13.76 11.53
C HIS A 614 5.06 -14.19 10.58
N ARG A 615 5.89 -13.25 10.12
CA ARG A 615 6.80 -13.46 8.98
C ARG A 615 8.28 -13.51 9.37
N ASN A 616 8.97 -14.51 8.81
CA ASN A 616 10.42 -14.63 8.84
C ASN A 616 11.07 -14.16 7.52
N LEU A 617 12.12 -13.34 7.60
CA LEU A 617 12.70 -12.64 6.43
C LEU A 617 13.84 -13.40 5.73
N ALA A 618 13.86 -13.34 4.40
CA ALA A 618 15.01 -13.74 3.57
C ALA A 618 16.18 -12.77 3.71
N TRP A 619 17.41 -13.24 3.48
CA TRP A 619 18.60 -12.39 3.62
C TRP A 619 18.66 -11.25 2.60
N ILE A 620 17.98 -11.36 1.45
CA ILE A 620 17.88 -10.25 0.49
C ILE A 620 17.16 -9.03 1.06
N TRP A 621 16.42 -9.18 2.16
CA TRP A 621 15.82 -8.07 2.93
C TRP A 621 16.68 -7.66 4.13
N LYS A 622 17.80 -8.35 4.36
CA LYS A 622 18.75 -8.17 5.47
C LYS A 622 20.07 -7.55 5.03
N THR A 623 20.27 -7.32 3.72
CA THR A 623 21.55 -6.87 3.16
C THR A 623 21.48 -5.45 2.60
N ASN A 624 21.98 -4.51 3.41
CA ASN A 624 22.53 -3.22 2.98
C ASN A 624 23.50 -2.68 4.04
N LEU A 625 24.41 -3.54 4.52
CA LEU A 625 25.39 -3.24 5.58
C LEU A 625 26.66 -2.54 5.02
N GLN A 626 26.52 -1.53 4.14
CA GLN A 626 27.62 -0.61 3.88
C GLN A 626 27.41 0.68 4.67
N GLY A 627 28.20 0.86 5.73
CA GLY A 627 28.34 2.16 6.41
C GLY A 627 28.73 2.16 7.89
N GLY A 628 29.18 1.04 8.49
CA GLY A 628 29.38 0.99 9.95
C GLY A 628 28.05 1.08 10.70
N ASP A 629 27.95 1.93 11.73
CA ASP A 629 26.72 2.23 12.53
C ASP A 629 25.44 2.46 11.70
N LYS A 630 25.58 2.71 10.40
CA LYS A 630 24.52 3.01 9.43
C LYS A 630 23.86 1.77 8.80
N GLY A 631 24.56 0.64 8.71
CA GLY A 631 23.98 -0.62 8.22
C GLY A 631 23.07 -1.30 9.26
N LEU A 632 23.26 -0.96 10.54
CA LEU A 632 22.43 -1.38 11.66
C LEU A 632 20.96 -0.89 11.53
N GLN A 633 20.69 0.13 10.71
CA GLN A 633 19.37 0.73 10.59
C GLN A 633 18.28 -0.26 10.10
N GLU A 634 18.58 -1.13 9.13
CA GLU A 634 17.59 -2.10 8.64
C GLU A 634 17.31 -3.20 9.67
N GLY A 635 18.34 -3.74 10.34
CA GLY A 635 18.16 -4.65 11.49
C GLY A 635 17.40 -4.01 12.65
N ARG A 636 17.64 -2.72 12.89
CA ARG A 636 16.94 -1.96 13.93
C ARG A 636 15.49 -1.60 13.58
N GLN A 637 15.19 -1.35 12.30
CA GLN A 637 13.81 -1.25 11.78
C GLN A 637 13.05 -2.57 11.93
N LEU A 638 13.77 -3.70 11.88
CA LEU A 638 13.22 -5.02 12.10
C LEU A 638 12.96 -5.30 13.59
N LEU A 639 13.88 -4.94 14.49
CA LEU A 639 13.65 -4.95 15.94
C LEU A 639 12.38 -4.19 16.31
N SER A 640 12.22 -2.96 15.80
CA SER A 640 11.07 -2.14 16.11
C SER A 640 9.77 -2.67 15.50
N ARG A 641 9.80 -3.33 14.34
CA ARG A 641 8.63 -4.08 13.82
C ARG A 641 8.20 -5.17 14.80
N ILE A 642 9.13 -5.97 15.31
CA ILE A 642 8.81 -7.05 16.28
C ILE A 642 8.35 -6.46 17.63
N ARG A 643 8.94 -5.35 18.08
CA ARG A 643 8.55 -4.62 19.30
C ARG A 643 7.05 -4.27 19.32
N TYR A 644 6.52 -3.72 18.23
CA TYR A 644 5.08 -3.38 18.13
C TYR A 644 4.15 -4.59 18.01
N TYR A 645 4.69 -5.80 17.80
CA TYR A 645 3.90 -7.02 17.72
C TYR A 645 3.89 -7.84 19.03
N GLY A 646 4.77 -7.52 20.00
CA GLY A 646 4.91 -8.28 21.26
C GLY A 646 4.73 -7.48 22.56
N PHE A 647 4.81 -6.14 22.55
CA PHE A 647 4.93 -5.36 23.79
C PHE A 647 3.85 -4.30 24.06
N ASP A 648 3.00 -3.96 23.09
CA ASP A 648 1.87 -3.04 23.27
C ASP A 648 0.58 -3.77 23.66
#